data_AF-A0A3B8ZM38-F1
#
_entry.id   AF-A0A3B8ZM38-F1
#
_cell.length_a   1.000
_cell.length_b   1.000
_cell.length_c   1.000
_cell.angle_alpha   90.00
_cell.angle_beta   90.00
_cell.angle_gamma   90.00
#
_symmetry.space_group_name_H-M   'P 1'
#
loop_
_entity.id
_entity.type
_entity.pdbx_description
1 polymer ?
#
loop_
_entity_poly.entity_id
_entity_poly.type
_entity_poly.pdbx_seq_one_letter_code
_entity_poly.pdbx_strand_id
1 'polypeptide(L)'
;MIASRRSRRTSELLSQILLAGRVIVLVTCWCGIVRSATLESFLGPEVYSVQPMWTGTGATSLVTAQNGSVLAFRNSNSQQLYRSTDGGQTWNPAQQLSAQSISGSAVVNEINGEVLYLNLAQSIRYRSTNHGVTWSQQPFQRTPDLYGFPNAQLGSCNAGITLTHGDFAGRLILPIRTLGPNGTDSQSQRLGHYATSIYSDDAGATWITSKPFPVMGTAEGAITELFHGGLIFTAREQISLGGRYFATSPTSNGGDIWLYKDRVATLPDGPRGSPFGNVGSLIRVPIDGLDVLLYSNVDSDGGGMPSNLGGSNTAGREKLTVWASFDGGLTWPIKRLVYQGPAGASHLAVGREATASAGKVYLLFEGGPAGWNSATHLATFNLTWLLAGTNPYDYLVWLNTIFWTGQNDRWGGGSEVTQKYGWSAVEYSSPLFPLYALMDANGVSDGDAYHLVYDRQQMLGGNSTVRMNRNNVTMHSITLRGLGHSGFTFGNNDSSGQGIVLGANLTVQGGTHSFLPPPVTYSDRKITLAGDSHWDIDQDGSLFFLHSLAGPYSLYKSGAGMLRMTGVQQHTATTISDGTFGPGSGNLSLDGSLSIGPLAKLFFLPGFKIQVTSNVSIQGEFGIQRLVNLLPDTPPGIYPLIEGTVSKDNVVNLGPAAAVPLAPG
;
A
#
# COMPACT_ATOMS: atom_id res chain seq x y z
N MET A 1 -12.89 39.22 11.64
CA MET A 1 -14.23 39.03 12.25
C MET A 1 -15.26 39.03 11.13
N ILE A 2 -15.78 37.84 10.79
CA ILE A 2 -16.91 37.43 9.92
C ILE A 2 -16.46 36.08 9.34
N ALA A 3 -16.43 35.05 10.21
CA ALA A 3 -16.22 33.65 9.86
C ALA A 3 -16.44 32.79 11.12
N SER A 4 -17.70 32.60 11.57
CA SER A 4 -18.03 31.57 12.59
C SER A 4 -19.53 31.31 12.83
N ARG A 5 -20.47 31.59 11.90
CA ARG A 5 -21.93 31.45 12.18
C ARG A 5 -22.77 30.66 11.17
N ARG A 6 -22.19 29.75 10.38
CA ARG A 6 -22.98 28.93 9.43
C ARG A 6 -23.05 27.42 9.66
N SER A 7 -22.45 26.85 10.73
CA SER A 7 -22.51 25.40 10.98
C SER A 7 -23.41 24.96 12.16
N ARG A 8 -24.16 25.86 12.82
CA ARG A 8 -25.00 25.51 13.98
C ARG A 8 -26.52 25.51 13.76
N ARG A 9 -27.01 25.69 12.51
CA ARG A 9 -28.47 25.71 12.22
C ARG A 9 -28.99 24.53 11.41
N THR A 10 -28.14 23.56 11.05
CA THR A 10 -28.52 22.35 10.31
C THR A 10 -28.73 21.12 11.20
N SER A 11 -28.41 21.18 12.50
CA SER A 11 -28.58 20.06 13.44
C SER A 11 -29.84 20.12 14.31
N GLU A 12 -30.65 21.18 14.26
CA GLU A 12 -31.87 21.32 15.07
C GLU A 12 -33.18 21.18 14.28
N LEU A 13 -33.12 20.89 12.97
CA LEU A 13 -34.31 20.78 12.11
C LEU A 13 -34.72 19.34 11.76
N LEU A 14 -34.04 18.33 12.33
CA LEU A 14 -34.27 16.90 12.05
C LEU A 14 -34.98 16.14 13.18
N SER A 15 -35.65 16.83 14.10
CA SER A 15 -36.35 16.18 15.23
C SER A 15 -37.87 16.42 15.28
N GLN A 16 -38.49 17.03 14.27
CA GLN A 16 -39.95 17.25 14.28
C GLN A 16 -40.58 17.26 12.89
N ILE A 17 -40.62 16.13 12.17
CA ILE A 17 -41.65 15.92 11.13
C ILE A 17 -42.07 14.44 11.11
N LEU A 18 -43.03 14.09 11.96
CA LEU A 18 -43.92 12.95 11.83
C LEU A 18 -45.33 13.53 11.65
N LEU A 19 -46.10 12.91 10.76
CA LEU A 19 -47.53 13.12 10.43
C LEU A 19 -47.84 13.95 9.18
N ALA A 20 -48.29 13.20 8.17
CA ALA A 20 -49.34 13.50 7.17
C ALA A 20 -48.87 13.10 5.77
N GLY A 21 -49.48 12.04 5.24
CA GLY A 21 -49.09 11.41 3.97
C GLY A 21 -49.03 12.38 2.80
N ARG A 22 -47.83 12.52 2.23
CA ARG A 22 -47.58 12.99 0.85
C ARG A 22 -46.33 12.29 0.32
N VAL A 23 -46.42 11.86 -0.94
CA VAL A 23 -45.35 11.20 -1.70
C VAL A 23 -44.08 12.05 -1.64
N ILE A 24 -43.00 11.47 -1.11
CA ILE A 24 -41.67 12.07 -1.14
C ILE A 24 -41.04 11.68 -2.48
N VAL A 25 -40.92 12.66 -3.38
CA VAL A 25 -39.93 12.58 -4.46
C VAL A 25 -38.57 12.83 -3.81
N LEU A 26 -37.83 11.76 -3.58
CA LEU A 26 -36.41 11.82 -3.23
C LEU A 26 -35.66 12.40 -4.43
N VAL A 27 -35.45 13.71 -4.43
CA VAL A 27 -34.39 14.31 -5.24
C VAL A 27 -33.08 14.01 -4.51
N THR A 28 -32.48 12.87 -4.82
CA THR A 28 -31.09 12.63 -4.47
C THR A 28 -30.25 13.63 -5.25
N CYS A 29 -29.66 14.60 -4.56
CA CYS A 29 -28.51 15.32 -5.10
C CYS A 29 -27.40 14.29 -5.28
N TRP A 30 -27.28 13.78 -6.50
CA TRP A 30 -26.20 12.89 -6.92
C TRP A 30 -24.93 13.73 -6.94
N CYS A 31 -24.23 13.79 -5.82
CA CYS A 31 -22.83 14.20 -5.81
C CYS A 31 -22.10 13.12 -6.60
N GLY A 32 -21.52 13.47 -7.76
CA GLY A 32 -20.96 12.55 -8.74
C GLY A 32 -19.75 11.78 -8.22
N ILE A 33 -19.99 10.79 -7.36
CA ILE A 33 -19.01 9.80 -6.97
C ILE A 33 -18.81 8.90 -8.19
N VAL A 34 -17.58 8.83 -8.69
CA VAL A 34 -17.16 7.82 -9.67
C VAL A 34 -17.62 6.47 -9.15
N ARG A 35 -18.51 5.77 -9.87
CA ARG A 35 -18.85 4.38 -9.51
C ARG A 35 -17.58 3.56 -9.59
N SER A 36 -17.05 3.15 -8.44
CA SER A 36 -15.95 2.22 -8.35
C SER A 36 -16.40 0.87 -8.93
N ALA A 37 -15.52 0.25 -9.69
CA ALA A 37 -15.74 -1.08 -10.23
C ALA A 37 -15.41 -2.14 -9.18
N THR A 38 -15.94 -3.35 -9.33
CA THR A 38 -15.44 -4.52 -8.59
C THR A 38 -14.36 -5.21 -9.41
N LEU A 39 -13.52 -6.03 -8.77
CA LEU A 39 -12.51 -6.80 -9.49
C LEU A 39 -13.17 -7.74 -10.52
N GLU A 40 -14.32 -8.31 -10.18
CA GLU A 40 -15.08 -9.23 -11.02
C GLU A 40 -15.52 -8.61 -12.35
N SER A 41 -15.77 -7.29 -12.40
CA SER A 41 -16.15 -6.63 -13.66
C SER A 41 -15.03 -6.69 -14.70
N PHE A 42 -13.77 -6.81 -14.27
CA PHE A 42 -12.61 -7.01 -15.13
C PHE A 42 -12.21 -8.48 -15.34
N LEU A 43 -12.81 -9.41 -14.59
CA LEU A 43 -12.56 -10.86 -14.65
C LEU A 43 -13.61 -11.64 -15.47
N GLY A 44 -14.41 -10.94 -16.28
CA GLY A 44 -15.33 -11.57 -17.23
C GLY A 44 -14.65 -12.39 -18.33
N PRO A 45 -15.40 -12.82 -19.38
CA PRO A 45 -14.82 -13.54 -20.52
C PRO A 45 -13.59 -12.84 -21.10
N GLU A 46 -12.57 -13.61 -21.52
CA GLU A 46 -11.32 -13.04 -22.04
C GLU A 46 -11.60 -12.04 -23.18
N VAL A 47 -11.07 -10.82 -23.06
CA VAL A 47 -11.11 -9.80 -24.11
C VAL A 47 -9.68 -9.52 -24.54
N TYR A 48 -9.43 -9.65 -25.84
CA TYR A 48 -8.20 -9.19 -26.45
C TYR A 48 -8.40 -8.91 -27.94
N SER A 49 -8.03 -7.71 -28.38
CA SER A 49 -7.96 -7.36 -29.79
C SER A 49 -6.93 -6.26 -30.02
N VAL A 50 -6.38 -6.21 -31.24
CA VAL A 50 -5.54 -5.11 -31.71
C VAL A 50 -6.10 -4.66 -33.05
N GLN A 51 -6.42 -3.37 -33.17
CA GLN A 51 -6.94 -2.78 -34.40
C GLN A 51 -6.10 -1.58 -34.83
N PRO A 52 -5.91 -1.35 -36.13
CA PRO A 52 -5.27 -0.13 -36.62
C PRO A 52 -6.16 1.09 -36.36
N MET A 53 -5.53 2.20 -35.99
CA MET A 53 -6.21 3.49 -35.79
C MET A 53 -5.85 4.47 -36.91
N TRP A 54 -4.56 4.65 -37.19
CA TRP A 54 -4.07 5.49 -38.29
C TRP A 54 -2.64 5.12 -38.70
N THR A 55 -2.21 5.61 -39.86
CA THR A 55 -0.83 5.52 -40.32
C THR A 55 0.06 6.56 -39.63
N GLY A 56 1.31 6.20 -39.37
CA GLY A 56 2.28 7.03 -38.67
C GLY A 56 2.06 7.16 -37.17
N THR A 57 2.81 8.09 -36.58
CA THR A 57 2.81 8.47 -35.16
C THR A 57 1.78 9.54 -34.85
N GLY A 58 1.83 10.06 -33.62
CA GLY A 58 1.11 11.26 -33.21
C GLY A 58 0.07 11.01 -32.12
N ALA A 59 0.06 9.84 -31.50
CA ALA A 59 -0.73 9.62 -30.30
C ALA A 59 -0.28 10.63 -29.21
N THR A 60 -1.25 11.35 -28.64
CA THR A 60 -0.97 12.35 -27.60
C THR A 60 -1.64 12.03 -26.28
N SER A 61 -2.84 11.44 -26.31
CA SER A 61 -3.58 11.09 -25.10
C SER A 61 -4.67 10.07 -25.42
N LEU A 62 -5.03 9.27 -24.43
CA LEU A 62 -6.16 8.35 -24.45
C LEU A 62 -6.91 8.49 -23.12
N VAL A 63 -8.23 8.71 -23.16
CA VAL A 63 -9.08 8.78 -21.96
C VAL A 63 -10.43 8.14 -22.22
N THR A 64 -11.09 7.68 -21.16
CA THR A 64 -12.49 7.26 -21.21
C THR A 64 -13.35 8.30 -20.49
N ALA A 65 -14.28 8.94 -21.18
CA ALA A 65 -15.22 9.88 -20.58
C ALA A 65 -16.19 9.15 -19.63
N GLN A 66 -16.87 9.88 -18.72
CA GLN A 66 -17.75 9.27 -17.72
C GLN A 66 -18.89 8.43 -18.29
N ASN A 67 -19.40 8.77 -19.48
CA ASN A 67 -20.42 7.97 -20.17
C ASN A 67 -19.86 6.71 -20.86
N GLY A 68 -18.57 6.39 -20.67
CA GLY A 68 -17.90 5.24 -21.28
C GLY A 68 -17.39 5.47 -22.69
N SER A 69 -17.47 6.68 -23.24
CA SER A 69 -16.89 6.98 -24.56
C SER A 69 -15.37 6.96 -24.49
N VAL A 70 -14.71 6.25 -25.41
CA VAL A 70 -13.25 6.22 -25.51
C VAL A 70 -12.81 7.34 -26.46
N LEU A 71 -11.87 8.18 -26.02
CA LEU A 71 -11.38 9.36 -26.73
C LEU A 71 -9.88 9.22 -26.98
N ALA A 72 -9.48 9.12 -28.25
CA ALA A 72 -8.09 9.03 -28.67
C ALA A 72 -7.67 10.31 -29.40
N PHE A 73 -6.63 10.97 -28.91
CA PHE A 73 -6.16 12.26 -29.41
C PHE A 73 -4.91 12.07 -30.25
N ARG A 74 -4.92 12.64 -31.46
CA ARG A 74 -3.82 12.58 -32.41
C ARG A 74 -3.34 13.98 -32.77
N ASN A 75 -2.06 14.24 -32.62
CA ASN A 75 -1.41 15.40 -33.19
C ASN A 75 -0.61 14.99 -34.44
N SER A 76 -0.96 15.55 -35.59
CA SER A 76 -0.19 15.41 -36.84
C SER A 76 -0.09 16.77 -37.53
N ASN A 77 -0.71 16.95 -38.70
CA ASN A 77 -0.87 18.24 -39.36
C ASN A 77 -1.94 19.13 -38.71
N SER A 78 -2.84 18.50 -37.94
CA SER A 78 -3.91 19.13 -37.17
C SER A 78 -4.08 18.36 -35.86
N GLN A 79 -4.72 18.99 -34.88
CA GLN A 79 -5.14 18.28 -33.66
C GLN A 79 -6.48 17.61 -33.90
N GLN A 80 -6.49 16.28 -33.77
CA GLN A 80 -7.63 15.44 -34.08
C GLN A 80 -8.09 14.66 -32.84
N LEU A 81 -9.37 14.34 -32.82
CA LEU A 81 -10.04 13.47 -31.87
C LEU A 81 -10.72 12.33 -32.64
N TYR A 82 -10.44 11.11 -32.22
CA TYR A 82 -11.24 9.94 -32.55
C TYR A 82 -12.09 9.61 -31.33
N ARG A 83 -13.37 9.30 -31.55
CA ARG A 83 -14.33 9.00 -30.49
C ARG A 83 -15.06 7.70 -30.79
N SER A 84 -15.14 6.82 -29.79
CA SER A 84 -15.88 5.57 -29.80
C SER A 84 -16.94 5.57 -28.69
N THR A 85 -18.13 5.04 -28.97
CA THR A 85 -19.24 4.90 -28.00
C THR A 85 -19.64 3.45 -27.71
N ASP A 86 -19.01 2.49 -28.36
CA ASP A 86 -19.30 1.05 -28.27
C ASP A 86 -18.17 0.27 -27.57
N GLY A 87 -17.41 0.99 -26.74
CA GLY A 87 -16.30 0.43 -25.99
C GLY A 87 -15.08 0.12 -26.84
N GLY A 88 -14.80 0.95 -27.85
CA GLY A 88 -13.60 0.88 -28.69
C GLY A 88 -13.72 -0.04 -29.90
N GLN A 89 -14.91 -0.50 -30.27
CA GLN A 89 -15.09 -1.41 -31.42
C GLN A 89 -15.13 -0.64 -32.74
N THR A 90 -15.85 0.49 -32.77
CA THR A 90 -15.90 1.39 -33.92
C THR A 90 -15.57 2.82 -33.52
N TRP A 91 -15.09 3.59 -34.49
CA TRP A 91 -14.63 4.96 -34.29
C TRP A 91 -15.28 5.90 -35.30
N ASN A 92 -15.73 7.05 -34.82
CA ASN A 92 -16.19 8.12 -35.69
C ASN A 92 -15.03 8.63 -36.58
N PRO A 93 -15.36 9.23 -37.74
CA PRO A 93 -14.37 10.00 -38.50
C PRO A 93 -13.66 11.02 -37.61
N ALA A 94 -12.38 11.26 -37.90
CA ALA A 94 -11.55 12.18 -37.12
C ALA A 94 -12.20 13.56 -37.01
N GLN A 95 -12.50 13.98 -35.79
CA GLN A 95 -12.97 15.32 -35.49
C GLN A 95 -11.76 16.24 -35.32
N GLN A 96 -11.71 17.34 -36.05
CA GLN A 96 -10.65 18.33 -35.91
C GLN A 96 -10.95 19.25 -34.72
N LEU A 97 -10.07 19.26 -33.72
CA LEU A 97 -10.11 20.19 -32.58
C LEU A 97 -9.43 21.51 -32.93
N SER A 98 -8.32 21.44 -33.69
CA SER A 98 -7.58 22.61 -34.18
C SER A 98 -7.05 22.35 -35.58
N ALA A 99 -7.06 23.38 -36.43
CA ALA A 99 -6.39 23.35 -37.73
C ALA A 99 -4.87 23.34 -37.64
N GLN A 100 -4.32 23.71 -36.48
CA GLN A 100 -2.89 23.68 -36.23
C GLN A 100 -2.52 22.39 -35.51
N SER A 101 -1.31 21.90 -35.80
CA SER A 101 -0.63 20.92 -34.96
C SER A 101 -0.37 21.55 -33.59
N ILE A 102 -0.98 20.99 -32.54
CA ILE A 102 -0.78 21.46 -31.17
C ILE A 102 -0.43 20.29 -30.27
N SER A 103 0.66 20.42 -29.53
CA SER A 103 1.09 19.42 -28.57
C SER A 103 0.28 19.55 -27.28
N GLY A 104 -0.40 18.49 -26.85
CA GLY A 104 -1.27 18.55 -25.68
C GLY A 104 -1.56 17.18 -25.06
N SER A 105 -2.32 17.19 -23.96
CA SER A 105 -2.82 15.98 -23.30
C SER A 105 -4.20 16.25 -22.69
N ALA A 106 -4.96 15.18 -22.46
CA ALA A 106 -6.32 15.26 -21.95
C ALA A 106 -6.39 14.98 -20.44
N VAL A 107 -7.44 15.48 -19.81
CA VAL A 107 -7.88 15.07 -18.47
C VAL A 107 -9.42 15.04 -18.44
N VAL A 108 -9.99 14.04 -17.78
CA VAL A 108 -11.42 13.98 -17.49
C VAL A 108 -11.62 14.52 -16.09
N ASN A 109 -12.45 15.55 -15.94
CA ASN A 109 -12.89 16.05 -14.65
C ASN A 109 -13.99 15.14 -14.11
N GLU A 110 -13.65 14.33 -13.12
CA GLU A 110 -14.55 13.33 -12.57
C GLU A 110 -15.69 13.91 -11.72
N ILE A 111 -15.60 15.19 -11.34
CA ILE A 111 -16.65 15.84 -10.54
C ILE A 111 -17.86 16.23 -11.39
N ASN A 112 -17.62 16.61 -12.66
CA ASN A 112 -18.67 17.16 -13.53
C ASN A 112 -18.73 16.53 -14.93
N GLY A 113 -17.87 15.56 -15.23
CA GLY A 113 -17.86 14.81 -16.50
C GLY A 113 -17.28 15.56 -17.69
N GLU A 114 -16.70 16.74 -17.46
CA GLU A 114 -16.04 17.52 -18.51
C GLU A 114 -14.75 16.87 -18.95
N VAL A 115 -14.42 17.02 -20.24
CA VAL A 115 -13.14 16.61 -20.79
C VAL A 115 -12.38 17.85 -21.22
N LEU A 116 -11.16 17.99 -20.71
CA LEU A 116 -10.25 19.05 -21.09
C LEU A 116 -9.11 18.47 -21.94
N TYR A 117 -8.70 19.20 -22.98
CA TYR A 117 -7.47 18.94 -23.72
C TYR A 117 -6.60 20.20 -23.68
N LEU A 118 -5.43 20.11 -23.07
CA LEU A 118 -4.59 21.27 -22.77
C LEU A 118 -3.45 21.41 -23.77
N ASN A 119 -3.18 22.64 -24.18
CA ASN A 119 -1.95 23.03 -24.87
C ASN A 119 -1.21 24.07 -24.03
N LEU A 120 -0.04 23.69 -23.51
CA LEU A 120 0.77 24.57 -22.68
C LEU A 120 1.41 25.70 -23.48
N ALA A 121 1.93 25.43 -24.67
CA ALA A 121 2.66 26.43 -25.43
C ALA A 121 1.84 27.71 -25.68
N GLN A 122 0.54 27.55 -25.93
CA GLN A 122 -0.38 28.64 -26.23
C GLN A 122 -1.24 29.06 -25.02
N SER A 123 -1.13 28.37 -23.87
CA SER A 123 -2.00 28.57 -22.69
C SER A 123 -3.49 28.47 -23.03
N ILE A 124 -3.83 27.47 -23.84
CA ILE A 124 -5.20 27.20 -24.32
C ILE A 124 -5.65 25.82 -23.86
N ARG A 125 -6.91 25.72 -23.44
CA ARG A 125 -7.62 24.46 -23.23
C ARG A 125 -8.78 24.35 -24.23
N TYR A 126 -9.02 23.15 -24.71
CA TYR A 126 -10.27 22.77 -25.36
C TYR A 126 -11.12 22.08 -24.30
N ARG A 127 -12.37 22.52 -24.14
CA ARG A 127 -13.29 22.01 -23.12
C ARG A 127 -14.53 21.43 -23.79
N SER A 128 -14.85 20.19 -23.43
CA SER A 128 -16.10 19.52 -23.80
C SER A 128 -16.93 19.25 -22.55
N THR A 129 -18.19 19.68 -22.58
CA THR A 129 -19.18 19.44 -21.51
C THR A 129 -20.14 18.29 -21.84
N ASN A 130 -19.90 17.61 -22.97
CA ASN A 130 -20.74 16.53 -23.50
C ASN A 130 -19.88 15.36 -23.98
N HIS A 131 -18.86 15.01 -23.18
CA HIS A 131 -18.06 13.79 -23.35
C HIS A 131 -17.40 13.65 -24.74
N GLY A 132 -16.84 14.76 -25.22
CA GLY A 132 -16.04 14.82 -26.44
C GLY A 132 -16.83 15.04 -27.72
N VAL A 133 -18.13 15.34 -27.67
CA VAL A 133 -18.94 15.58 -28.87
C VAL A 133 -18.68 16.97 -29.46
N THR A 134 -18.79 18.02 -28.63
CA THR A 134 -18.44 19.39 -29.03
C THR A 134 -17.41 19.98 -28.08
N TRP A 135 -16.64 20.94 -28.60
CA TRP A 135 -15.50 21.53 -27.91
C TRP A 135 -15.54 23.04 -28.02
N SER A 136 -15.14 23.72 -26.96
CA SER A 136 -14.95 25.16 -26.92
C SER A 136 -13.51 25.47 -26.52
N GLN A 137 -12.89 26.42 -27.22
CA GLN A 137 -11.53 26.85 -26.93
C GLN A 137 -11.56 27.97 -25.88
N GLN A 138 -10.73 27.86 -24.85
CA GLN A 138 -10.66 28.83 -23.75
C GLN A 138 -9.20 29.03 -23.32
N PRO A 139 -8.79 30.26 -22.93
CA PRO A 139 -7.50 30.46 -22.30
C PRO A 139 -7.49 29.90 -20.87
N PHE A 140 -6.31 29.61 -20.33
CA PHE A 140 -6.11 29.34 -18.92
C PHE A 140 -4.87 30.08 -18.40
N GLN A 141 -4.80 30.25 -17.07
CA GLN A 141 -3.63 30.86 -16.42
C GLN A 141 -2.75 29.78 -15.79
N ARG A 142 -1.45 30.03 -15.72
CA ARG A 142 -0.50 29.12 -15.06
C ARG A 142 0.57 29.84 -14.26
N THR A 143 1.06 29.21 -13.21
CA THR A 143 2.20 29.68 -12.42
C THR A 143 3.45 28.88 -12.78
N PRO A 144 4.65 29.52 -12.82
CA PRO A 144 5.89 28.79 -13.02
C PRO A 144 6.24 27.93 -11.79
N ASP A 145 7.14 26.97 -11.99
CA ASP A 145 7.79 26.25 -10.90
C ASP A 145 8.99 27.03 -10.33
N LEU A 146 9.75 26.39 -9.43
CA LEU A 146 10.96 26.96 -8.84
C LEU A 146 12.02 27.36 -9.90
N TYR A 147 12.02 26.71 -11.06
CA TYR A 147 12.98 26.96 -12.14
C TYR A 147 12.42 27.87 -13.25
N GLY A 148 11.25 28.47 -13.04
CA GLY A 148 10.69 29.45 -13.97
C GLY A 148 9.99 28.86 -15.19
N PHE A 149 9.80 27.54 -15.25
CA PHE A 149 9.03 26.84 -16.28
C PHE A 149 9.37 27.18 -17.75
N PRO A 150 10.66 27.35 -18.14
CA PRO A 150 10.97 28.08 -19.36
C PRO A 150 10.46 27.36 -20.63
N ASN A 151 10.35 26.02 -20.63
CA ASN A 151 10.08 25.22 -21.83
C ASN A 151 9.25 23.96 -21.57
N ALA A 152 8.10 24.10 -20.91
CA ALA A 152 7.26 22.96 -20.55
C ALA A 152 6.38 22.44 -21.69
N GLN A 153 6.17 21.12 -21.69
CA GLN A 153 5.47 20.39 -22.74
C GLN A 153 4.59 19.29 -22.14
N LEU A 154 3.39 19.14 -22.71
CA LEU A 154 2.48 18.00 -22.48
C LEU A 154 2.67 16.89 -23.51
N GLY A 155 3.31 17.18 -24.65
CA GLY A 155 3.45 16.24 -25.76
C GLY A 155 3.99 14.90 -25.31
N SER A 156 3.26 13.84 -25.65
CA SER A 156 3.61 12.45 -25.33
C SER A 156 3.67 12.10 -23.84
N CYS A 157 3.35 13.04 -22.93
CA CYS A 157 3.00 12.69 -21.55
C CYS A 157 1.63 12.00 -21.54
N ASN A 158 1.39 11.18 -20.53
CA ASN A 158 0.12 10.47 -20.41
C ASN A 158 -1.03 11.41 -20.02
N ALA A 159 -2.26 10.90 -20.11
CA ALA A 159 -3.43 11.64 -19.67
C ALA A 159 -3.31 12.03 -18.18
N GLY A 160 -3.92 13.16 -17.83
CA GLY A 160 -4.11 13.52 -16.44
C GLY A 160 -5.20 12.71 -15.76
N ILE A 161 -5.26 12.87 -14.44
CA ILE A 161 -6.29 12.28 -13.58
C ILE A 161 -7.02 13.37 -12.79
N THR A 162 -8.23 13.05 -12.33
CA THR A 162 -8.85 13.76 -11.21
C THR A 162 -8.55 12.98 -9.93
N LEU A 163 -8.08 13.65 -8.89
CA LEU A 163 -7.91 13.06 -7.57
C LEU A 163 -9.29 12.77 -6.97
N THR A 164 -9.45 11.63 -6.33
CA THR A 164 -10.74 11.14 -5.84
C THR A 164 -10.74 10.91 -4.33
N HIS A 165 -9.59 11.01 -3.67
CA HIS A 165 -9.45 10.72 -2.23
C HIS A 165 -8.86 11.89 -1.44
N GLY A 166 -9.21 11.96 -0.16
CA GLY A 166 -8.65 12.92 0.80
C GLY A 166 -9.00 14.38 0.54
N ASP A 167 -8.22 15.29 1.14
CA ASP A 167 -8.47 16.73 1.15
C ASP A 167 -8.37 17.40 -0.24
N PHE A 168 -7.76 16.71 -1.21
CA PHE A 168 -7.55 17.20 -2.57
C PHE A 168 -8.46 16.53 -3.60
N ALA A 169 -9.49 15.80 -3.16
CA ALA A 169 -10.48 15.23 -4.06
C ALA A 169 -11.11 16.32 -4.96
N GLY A 170 -11.17 16.07 -6.27
CA GLY A 170 -11.62 17.00 -7.30
C GLY A 170 -10.50 17.78 -8.00
N ARG A 171 -9.27 17.76 -7.48
CA ARG A 171 -8.09 18.34 -8.15
C ARG A 171 -7.81 17.62 -9.46
N LEU A 172 -7.61 18.37 -10.54
CA LEU A 172 -7.08 17.86 -11.80
C LEU A 172 -5.56 17.90 -11.75
N ILE A 173 -4.87 16.86 -12.22
CA ILE A 173 -3.40 16.85 -12.28
C ILE A 173 -2.91 16.17 -13.56
N LEU A 174 -1.95 16.80 -14.26
CA LEU A 174 -1.32 16.26 -15.47
C LEU A 174 0.20 16.13 -15.29
N PRO A 175 0.81 15.02 -15.76
CA PRO A 175 2.25 14.94 -15.92
C PRO A 175 2.69 15.83 -17.10
N ILE A 176 3.83 16.49 -16.94
CA ILE A 176 4.47 17.30 -17.96
C ILE A 176 5.98 17.09 -17.91
N ARG A 177 6.67 17.53 -18.97
CA ARG A 177 8.14 17.65 -18.96
C ARG A 177 8.56 19.08 -19.22
N THR A 178 9.73 19.46 -18.73
CA THR A 178 10.38 20.72 -19.06
C THR A 178 11.69 20.43 -19.76
N LEU A 179 11.88 21.07 -20.92
CA LEU A 179 13.17 21.06 -21.61
C LEU A 179 14.15 21.99 -20.91
N GLY A 180 15.44 21.78 -21.17
CA GLY A 180 16.51 22.61 -20.60
C GLY A 180 16.33 24.10 -20.95
N PRO A 181 17.14 24.99 -20.36
CA PRO A 181 16.95 26.44 -20.44
C PRO A 181 16.77 27.01 -21.87
N ASN A 182 17.42 26.39 -22.86
CA ASN A 182 17.35 26.82 -24.27
C ASN A 182 16.16 26.24 -25.06
N GLY A 183 15.32 25.41 -24.45
CA GLY A 183 14.06 24.92 -25.05
C GLY A 183 14.19 23.88 -26.15
N THR A 184 15.39 23.33 -26.35
CA THR A 184 15.64 22.30 -27.36
C THR A 184 15.70 20.91 -26.74
N ASP A 185 15.10 19.92 -27.39
CA ASP A 185 15.24 18.49 -27.04
C ASP A 185 16.57 17.90 -27.57
N SER A 186 17.62 18.72 -27.60
CA SER A 186 18.93 18.32 -28.12
C SER A 186 19.68 17.50 -27.08
N GLN A 187 20.50 16.56 -27.58
CA GLN A 187 21.28 15.65 -26.74
C GLN A 187 22.10 16.38 -25.66
N SER A 188 22.72 17.51 -25.99
CA SER A 188 23.57 18.28 -25.07
C SER A 188 22.81 18.98 -23.95
N GLN A 189 21.47 19.08 -24.04
CA GLN A 189 20.63 19.79 -23.06
C GLN A 189 19.85 18.84 -22.15
N ARG A 190 19.88 17.52 -22.39
CA ARG A 190 19.07 16.53 -21.66
C ARG A 190 19.33 16.47 -20.16
N LEU A 191 20.55 16.79 -19.71
CA LEU A 191 20.84 16.91 -18.27
C LEU A 191 20.00 18.00 -17.59
N GLY A 192 19.55 19.01 -18.34
CA GLY A 192 18.65 20.05 -17.86
C GLY A 192 17.16 19.71 -18.00
N HIS A 193 16.81 18.55 -18.55
CA HIS A 193 15.41 18.12 -18.66
C HIS A 193 14.92 17.57 -17.33
N TYR A 194 13.64 17.76 -17.04
CA TYR A 194 13.01 17.12 -15.89
C TYR A 194 11.51 16.94 -16.14
N ALA A 195 10.95 15.93 -15.48
CA ALA A 195 9.52 15.75 -15.38
C ALA A 195 8.98 16.66 -14.25
N THR A 196 7.73 17.06 -14.35
CA THR A 196 6.99 17.72 -13.25
C THR A 196 5.49 17.52 -13.51
N SER A 197 4.63 18.14 -12.72
CA SER A 197 3.19 18.11 -12.95
C SER A 197 2.60 19.51 -12.89
N ILE A 198 1.43 19.68 -13.48
CA ILE A 198 0.56 20.82 -13.23
C ILE A 198 -0.74 20.33 -12.62
N TYR A 199 -1.31 21.09 -11.69
CA TYR A 199 -2.59 20.77 -11.08
C TYR A 199 -3.53 21.97 -11.02
N SER A 200 -4.83 21.70 -10.93
CA SER A 200 -5.88 22.71 -10.89
C SER A 200 -6.98 22.31 -9.92
N ASP A 201 -7.37 23.26 -9.06
CA ASP A 201 -8.43 23.11 -8.07
C ASP A 201 -9.73 23.85 -8.47
N ASP A 202 -9.75 24.49 -9.65
CA ASP A 202 -10.83 25.37 -10.12
C ASP A 202 -11.39 24.94 -11.50
N ALA A 203 -11.50 23.62 -11.69
CA ALA A 203 -11.96 22.99 -12.93
C ALA A 203 -11.12 23.39 -14.17
N GLY A 204 -9.81 23.59 -13.97
CA GLY A 204 -8.83 23.82 -15.02
C GLY A 204 -8.65 25.27 -15.42
N ALA A 205 -9.17 26.25 -14.68
CA ALA A 205 -9.09 27.69 -15.02
C ALA A 205 -7.71 28.27 -14.69
N THR A 206 -7.15 27.86 -13.55
CA THR A 206 -5.78 28.14 -13.16
C THR A 206 -5.03 26.83 -12.95
N TRP A 207 -3.75 26.81 -13.33
CA TRP A 207 -2.87 25.66 -13.23
C TRP A 207 -1.61 26.02 -12.45
N ILE A 208 -1.37 25.31 -11.37
CA ILE A 208 -0.18 25.49 -10.54
C ILE A 208 0.82 24.40 -10.93
N THR A 209 2.06 24.81 -11.18
CA THR A 209 3.14 23.84 -11.42
C THR A 209 3.66 23.31 -10.09
N SER A 210 3.73 21.99 -9.95
CA SER A 210 4.30 21.34 -8.77
C SER A 210 5.81 21.54 -8.70
N LYS A 211 6.42 21.06 -7.62
CA LYS A 211 7.87 20.96 -7.56
C LYS A 211 8.39 20.00 -8.65
N PRO A 212 9.61 20.20 -9.15
CA PRO A 212 10.24 19.28 -10.10
C PRO A 212 10.26 17.84 -9.59
N PHE A 213 10.21 16.88 -10.51
CA PHE A 213 10.55 15.49 -10.22
C PHE A 213 11.96 15.44 -9.58
N PRO A 214 12.21 14.58 -8.58
CA PRO A 214 13.45 14.63 -7.79
C PRO A 214 14.71 14.16 -8.54
N VAL A 215 14.62 13.97 -9.86
CA VAL A 215 15.69 13.50 -10.73
C VAL A 215 15.69 14.31 -12.03
N MET A 216 16.86 14.80 -12.42
CA MET A 216 17.10 15.46 -13.71
C MET A 216 17.40 14.43 -14.80
N GLY A 217 17.33 14.82 -16.07
CA GLY A 217 17.46 13.88 -17.19
C GLY A 217 16.21 13.05 -17.45
N THR A 218 15.09 13.44 -16.85
CA THR A 218 13.81 12.76 -17.04
C THR A 218 12.90 13.53 -18.00
N ALA A 219 11.96 12.84 -18.64
CA ALA A 219 11.01 13.46 -19.57
C ALA A 219 9.58 12.96 -19.40
N GLU A 220 8.96 12.39 -20.44
CA GLU A 220 7.53 12.09 -20.46
C GLU A 220 7.12 11.12 -19.36
N GLY A 221 6.01 11.41 -18.70
CA GLY A 221 5.58 10.66 -17.53
C GLY A 221 4.10 10.35 -17.45
N ALA A 222 3.71 9.66 -16.37
CA ALA A 222 2.36 9.23 -16.06
C ALA A 222 2.12 9.31 -14.54
N ILE A 223 0.93 9.77 -14.12
CA ILE A 223 0.55 9.91 -12.72
C ILE A 223 -0.68 9.05 -12.44
N THR A 224 -0.71 8.37 -11.29
CA THR A 224 -1.89 7.68 -10.81
C THR A 224 -2.09 7.91 -9.30
N GLU A 225 -3.34 7.88 -8.85
CA GLU A 225 -3.72 7.99 -7.44
C GLU A 225 -4.05 6.59 -6.91
N LEU A 226 -3.41 6.23 -5.79
CA LEU A 226 -3.65 5.03 -5.02
C LEU A 226 -4.93 5.16 -4.19
N PHE A 227 -5.51 4.04 -3.75
CA PHE A 227 -6.75 4.01 -2.99
C PHE A 227 -6.66 4.82 -1.67
N HIS A 228 -5.49 4.84 -1.04
CA HIS A 228 -5.26 5.63 0.17
C HIS A 228 -5.05 7.15 -0.12
N GLY A 229 -5.12 7.59 -1.38
CA GLY A 229 -4.96 8.97 -1.84
C GLY A 229 -3.53 9.44 -2.08
N GLY A 230 -2.53 8.58 -1.92
CA GLY A 230 -1.15 8.88 -2.32
C GLY A 230 -1.00 8.81 -3.84
N LEU A 231 -0.02 9.53 -4.40
CA LEU A 231 0.21 9.52 -5.84
C LEU A 231 1.51 8.79 -6.18
N ILE A 232 1.51 8.10 -7.32
CA ILE A 232 2.71 7.62 -7.99
C ILE A 232 2.92 8.42 -9.27
N PHE A 233 4.14 8.89 -9.49
CA PHE A 233 4.57 9.54 -10.71
C PHE A 233 5.72 8.75 -11.32
N THR A 234 5.55 8.28 -12.56
CA THR A 234 6.64 7.68 -13.34
C THR A 234 7.17 8.65 -14.37
N ALA A 235 8.48 8.64 -14.59
CA ALA A 235 9.13 9.49 -15.57
C ALA A 235 10.12 8.69 -16.43
N ARG A 236 10.13 8.99 -17.72
CA ARG A 236 11.06 8.42 -18.69
C ARG A 236 12.49 8.89 -18.42
N GLU A 237 13.44 7.96 -18.47
CA GLU A 237 14.89 8.15 -18.46
C GLU A 237 15.42 8.56 -19.86
N GLN A 238 16.35 9.52 -19.91
CA GLN A 238 16.93 10.02 -21.17
C GLN A 238 18.47 10.04 -21.24
N ILE A 239 19.16 9.78 -20.14
CA ILE A 239 20.60 10.02 -20.00
C ILE A 239 21.40 8.83 -19.48
N SER A 240 20.79 7.89 -18.74
CA SER A 240 21.54 6.83 -18.03
C SER A 240 20.91 5.45 -18.18
N LEU A 241 21.70 4.40 -17.92
CA LEU A 241 21.21 3.03 -17.94
C LEU A 241 20.28 2.74 -16.76
N GLY A 242 19.28 1.91 -16.99
CA GLY A 242 18.42 1.31 -15.96
C GLY A 242 16.93 1.34 -16.34
N GLY A 243 16.08 1.11 -15.34
CA GLY A 243 14.62 1.10 -15.52
C GLY A 243 13.97 2.48 -15.42
N ARG A 244 12.63 2.45 -15.41
CA ARG A 244 11.77 3.64 -15.30
C ARG A 244 11.92 4.28 -13.92
N TYR A 245 11.95 5.61 -13.87
CA TYR A 245 11.95 6.32 -12.58
C TYR A 245 10.57 6.40 -11.95
N PHE A 246 10.52 6.25 -10.63
CA PHE A 246 9.32 6.42 -9.82
C PHE A 246 9.56 7.44 -8.70
N ALA A 247 8.55 8.27 -8.47
CA ALA A 247 8.42 9.13 -7.31
C ALA A 247 7.01 8.98 -6.72
N THR A 248 6.85 9.35 -5.46
CA THR A 248 5.57 9.37 -4.77
C THR A 248 5.24 10.76 -4.24
N SER A 249 3.95 11.03 -4.07
CA SER A 249 3.46 12.20 -3.33
C SER A 249 2.62 11.72 -2.14
N PRO A 250 2.87 12.22 -0.92
CA PRO A 250 2.02 11.92 0.22
C PRO A 250 0.63 12.57 0.05
N THR A 251 -0.36 12.02 0.75
CA THR A 251 -1.75 12.50 0.76
C THR A 251 -1.87 13.96 1.21
N SER A 252 -0.92 14.44 2.01
CA SER A 252 -0.96 15.77 2.64
C SER A 252 -0.68 16.95 1.69
N ASN A 253 -0.31 16.73 0.42
CA ASN A 253 -0.05 17.83 -0.50
C ASN A 253 -0.67 17.68 -1.91
N GLY A 254 -1.32 16.56 -2.21
CA GLY A 254 -2.07 16.38 -3.47
C GLY A 254 -1.24 16.53 -4.74
N GLY A 255 0.04 16.11 -4.74
CA GLY A 255 0.91 16.14 -5.92
C GLY A 255 1.73 17.42 -6.09
N ASP A 256 1.85 18.24 -5.04
CA ASP A 256 2.73 19.42 -5.06
C ASP A 256 4.21 19.06 -4.86
N ILE A 257 4.51 17.95 -4.18
CA ILE A 257 5.87 17.50 -3.87
C ILE A 257 6.06 16.04 -4.26
N TRP A 258 7.18 15.75 -4.93
CA TRP A 258 7.56 14.41 -5.37
C TRP A 258 8.78 13.90 -4.58
N LEU A 259 8.60 12.78 -3.90
CA LEU A 259 9.63 12.08 -3.13
C LEU A 259 10.19 10.91 -3.95
N TYR A 260 11.51 10.79 -4.02
CA TYR A 260 12.16 9.74 -4.78
C TYR A 260 11.84 8.35 -4.19
N LYS A 261 11.40 7.40 -5.03
CA LYS A 261 11.12 6.00 -4.64
C LYS A 261 12.12 4.99 -5.24
N ASP A 262 13.04 5.45 -6.08
CA ASP A 262 13.95 4.62 -6.90
C ASP A 262 13.30 3.97 -8.12
N ARG A 263 14.13 3.35 -8.98
CA ARG A 263 13.69 2.64 -10.18
C ARG A 263 13.16 1.27 -9.84
N VAL A 264 12.18 0.79 -10.61
CA VAL A 264 11.66 -0.57 -10.47
C VAL A 264 12.42 -1.49 -11.43
N ALA A 265 13.27 -2.37 -10.89
CA ALA A 265 14.16 -3.22 -11.68
C ALA A 265 13.45 -4.16 -12.66
N THR A 266 12.22 -4.57 -12.34
CA THR A 266 11.41 -5.46 -13.20
C THR A 266 10.80 -4.73 -14.41
N LEU A 267 10.64 -3.40 -14.33
CA LEU A 267 9.99 -2.60 -15.37
C LEU A 267 11.03 -1.96 -16.30
N PRO A 268 10.98 -2.28 -17.61
CA PRO A 268 11.85 -1.63 -18.57
C PRO A 268 11.40 -0.18 -18.80
N ASP A 269 12.32 0.65 -19.23
CA ASP A 269 12.01 1.96 -19.79
C ASP A 269 12.58 2.04 -21.19
N GLY A 270 11.88 1.46 -22.16
CA GLY A 270 12.44 1.21 -23.49
C GLY A 270 13.23 -0.10 -23.60
N PRO A 271 13.90 -0.32 -24.74
CA PRO A 271 14.72 -1.51 -24.98
C PRO A 271 15.81 -1.63 -23.91
N ARG A 272 16.00 -2.84 -23.36
CA ARG A 272 16.97 -3.11 -22.30
C ARG A 272 18.38 -2.78 -22.77
N GLY A 273 19.16 -2.15 -21.89
CA GLY A 273 20.51 -1.68 -22.22
C GLY A 273 20.57 -0.38 -23.02
N SER A 274 19.45 0.31 -23.24
CA SER A 274 19.42 1.67 -23.81
C SER A 274 19.30 2.73 -22.70
N PRO A 275 20.11 3.80 -22.71
CA PRO A 275 19.98 4.93 -21.78
C PRO A 275 18.96 5.99 -22.24
N PHE A 276 18.23 5.74 -23.33
CA PHE A 276 17.23 6.64 -23.88
C PHE A 276 15.88 5.93 -23.93
N GLY A 277 15.14 5.99 -22.84
CA GLY A 277 13.97 5.16 -22.62
C GLY A 277 12.82 5.43 -23.57
N ASN A 278 11.63 5.00 -23.22
CA ASN A 278 10.47 5.10 -24.10
C ASN A 278 9.28 5.71 -23.38
N VAL A 279 8.38 6.34 -24.13
CA VAL A 279 7.12 6.82 -23.56
C VAL A 279 6.30 5.59 -23.17
N GLY A 280 6.20 5.35 -21.86
CA GLY A 280 5.39 4.30 -21.26
C GLY A 280 4.21 4.90 -20.52
N SER A 281 3.24 4.04 -20.19
CA SER A 281 2.01 4.43 -19.51
C SER A 281 1.89 3.74 -18.16
N LEU A 282 1.29 4.41 -17.17
CA LEU A 282 0.88 3.86 -15.88
C LEU A 282 -0.57 4.27 -15.62
N ILE A 283 -1.41 3.33 -15.20
CA ILE A 283 -2.79 3.62 -14.77
C ILE A 283 -3.20 2.71 -13.63
N ARG A 284 -3.97 3.22 -12.67
CA ARG A 284 -4.71 2.41 -11.70
C ARG A 284 -6.04 1.97 -12.31
N VAL A 285 -6.35 0.69 -12.21
CA VAL A 285 -7.69 0.16 -12.52
C VAL A 285 -8.62 0.62 -11.39
N PRO A 286 -9.77 1.29 -11.67
CA PRO A 286 -10.60 1.93 -10.65
C PRO A 286 -11.47 0.90 -9.91
N ILE A 287 -10.82 -0.12 -9.33
CA ILE A 287 -11.45 -1.12 -8.48
C ILE A 287 -11.48 -0.57 -7.05
N ASP A 288 -12.62 -0.73 -6.39
CA ASP A 288 -12.79 -0.27 -5.01
C ASP A 288 -11.86 -1.04 -4.07
N GLY A 289 -11.22 -0.33 -3.13
CA GLY A 289 -10.35 -0.93 -2.12
C GLY A 289 -9.03 -1.54 -2.62
N LEU A 290 -8.79 -1.60 -3.93
CA LEU A 290 -7.63 -2.29 -4.50
C LEU A 290 -6.74 -1.35 -5.32
N ASP A 291 -5.43 -1.51 -5.12
CA ASP A 291 -4.40 -0.83 -5.92
C ASP A 291 -3.84 -1.74 -7.01
N VAL A 292 -4.70 -2.06 -8.00
CA VAL A 292 -4.29 -2.75 -9.22
C VAL A 292 -3.73 -1.74 -10.21
N LEU A 293 -2.42 -1.79 -10.47
CA LEU A 293 -1.74 -0.89 -11.38
C LEU A 293 -1.33 -1.62 -12.66
N LEU A 294 -1.51 -0.96 -13.81
CA LEU A 294 -1.05 -1.45 -15.10
C LEU A 294 0.02 -0.52 -15.66
N TYR A 295 1.12 -1.10 -16.11
CA TYR A 295 2.21 -0.39 -16.77
C TYR A 295 2.42 -0.94 -18.18
N SER A 296 2.70 -0.08 -19.16
CA SER A 296 3.04 -0.52 -20.52
C SER A 296 4.33 0.10 -21.04
N ASN A 297 5.13 -0.72 -21.71
CA ASN A 297 6.34 -0.31 -22.42
C ASN A 297 6.82 -1.43 -23.36
N VAL A 298 7.87 -1.17 -24.16
CA VAL A 298 8.58 -2.19 -24.94
C VAL A 298 9.49 -3.03 -24.05
N ASP A 299 9.60 -4.34 -24.31
CA ASP A 299 10.42 -5.30 -23.55
C ASP A 299 11.30 -6.12 -24.50
N SER A 300 12.42 -5.57 -24.94
CA SER A 300 13.37 -6.27 -25.79
C SER A 300 14.80 -6.16 -25.28
N ASP A 301 15.63 -7.13 -25.64
CA ASP A 301 17.08 -7.11 -25.43
C ASP A 301 17.84 -6.44 -26.58
N GLY A 302 17.12 -5.84 -27.54
CA GLY A 302 17.70 -5.21 -28.73
C GLY A 302 18.23 -3.78 -28.51
N GLY A 303 18.26 -3.32 -27.26
CA GLY A 303 18.81 -2.01 -26.91
C GLY A 303 20.34 -2.00 -26.92
N GLY A 304 20.90 -0.81 -26.82
CA GLY A 304 22.35 -0.65 -26.77
C GLY A 304 22.77 0.78 -26.44
N MET A 305 24.03 0.94 -26.08
CA MET A 305 24.59 2.25 -25.79
C MET A 305 24.68 3.11 -27.06
N PRO A 306 24.24 4.39 -27.02
CA PRO A 306 24.48 5.32 -28.11
C PRO A 306 25.99 5.60 -28.23
N SER A 307 26.43 6.02 -29.43
CA SER A 307 27.85 6.37 -29.68
C SER A 307 28.34 7.57 -28.86
N ASN A 308 27.42 8.42 -28.40
CA ASN A 308 27.69 9.62 -27.63
C ASN A 308 26.86 9.61 -26.34
N LEU A 309 27.42 10.10 -25.23
CA LEU A 309 26.74 10.22 -23.94
C LEU A 309 25.43 11.02 -24.05
N GLY A 310 24.33 10.51 -23.49
CA GLY A 310 23.00 11.13 -23.59
C GLY A 310 22.34 11.00 -24.96
N GLY A 311 22.90 10.20 -25.87
CA GLY A 311 22.37 10.01 -27.23
C GLY A 311 21.07 9.22 -27.26
N SER A 312 20.28 9.42 -28.30
CA SER A 312 19.08 8.62 -28.51
C SER A 312 19.45 7.27 -29.10
N ASN A 313 18.98 6.18 -28.51
CA ASN A 313 18.92 4.89 -29.19
C ASN A 313 17.49 4.34 -29.15
N THR A 314 16.88 4.28 -30.33
CA THR A 314 15.54 3.72 -30.53
C THR A 314 15.58 2.33 -31.18
N ALA A 315 16.77 1.75 -31.39
CA ALA A 315 16.91 0.39 -31.86
C ALA A 315 16.32 -0.59 -30.84
N GLY A 316 15.74 -1.70 -31.33
CA GLY A 316 15.10 -2.69 -30.47
C GLY A 316 13.77 -2.23 -29.85
N ARG A 317 13.19 -1.12 -30.29
CA ARG A 317 11.83 -0.71 -29.88
C ARG A 317 10.79 -1.67 -30.48
N GLU A 318 10.51 -2.76 -29.78
CA GLU A 318 9.61 -3.84 -30.16
C GLU A 318 9.07 -4.58 -28.92
N LYS A 319 8.20 -5.58 -29.12
CA LYS A 319 7.64 -6.38 -28.02
C LYS A 319 6.90 -5.53 -26.97
N LEU A 320 5.93 -4.74 -27.41
CA LEU A 320 5.07 -3.97 -26.52
C LEU A 320 4.37 -4.91 -25.55
N THR A 321 4.55 -4.65 -24.26
CA THR A 321 4.16 -5.53 -23.16
C THR A 321 3.43 -4.71 -22.10
N VAL A 322 2.51 -5.36 -21.39
CA VAL A 322 1.81 -4.79 -20.23
C VAL A 322 2.18 -5.60 -18.99
N TRP A 323 2.48 -4.91 -17.89
CA TRP A 323 2.69 -5.48 -16.57
C TRP A 323 1.53 -5.12 -15.66
N ALA A 324 1.22 -5.99 -14.70
CA ALA A 324 0.29 -5.70 -13.62
C ALA A 324 0.95 -5.85 -12.25
N SER A 325 0.59 -4.92 -11.37
CA SER A 325 0.82 -4.97 -9.93
C SER A 325 -0.53 -5.05 -9.23
N PHE A 326 -0.59 -5.83 -8.16
CA PHE A 326 -1.77 -6.03 -7.31
C PHE A 326 -1.53 -5.53 -5.87
N ASP A 327 -0.45 -4.77 -5.66
CA ASP A 327 0.07 -4.33 -4.37
C ASP A 327 0.52 -2.86 -4.38
N GLY A 328 -0.10 -2.02 -5.22
CA GLY A 328 0.23 -0.59 -5.30
C GLY A 328 1.60 -0.30 -5.91
N GLY A 329 2.09 -1.18 -6.77
CA GLY A 329 3.33 -1.02 -7.52
C GLY A 329 4.58 -1.40 -6.75
N LEU A 330 4.46 -2.20 -5.68
CA LEU A 330 5.60 -2.77 -4.96
C LEU A 330 6.23 -3.91 -5.76
N THR A 331 5.40 -4.80 -6.31
CA THR A 331 5.83 -5.90 -7.18
C THR A 331 5.05 -5.91 -8.49
N TRP A 332 5.66 -6.49 -9.53
CA TRP A 332 5.08 -6.57 -10.88
C TRP A 332 5.18 -8.00 -11.43
N PRO A 333 4.46 -8.96 -10.82
CA PRO A 333 4.62 -10.39 -11.10
C PRO A 333 3.99 -10.82 -12.42
N ILE A 334 2.99 -10.08 -12.91
CA ILE A 334 2.27 -10.40 -14.13
C ILE A 334 2.79 -9.54 -15.27
N LYS A 335 3.09 -10.16 -16.41
CA LYS A 335 3.30 -9.46 -17.68
C LYS A 335 2.76 -10.26 -18.85
N ARG A 336 2.18 -9.59 -19.85
CA ARG A 336 1.71 -10.23 -21.09
C ARG A 336 2.05 -9.37 -22.31
N LEU A 337 2.56 -10.02 -23.35
CA LEU A 337 2.91 -9.40 -24.61
C LEU A 337 1.63 -8.97 -25.34
N VAL A 338 1.58 -7.69 -25.76
CA VAL A 338 0.48 -7.13 -26.56
C VAL A 338 0.84 -7.10 -28.05
N TYR A 339 2.07 -6.73 -28.40
CA TYR A 339 2.46 -6.64 -29.81
C TYR A 339 3.92 -7.04 -30.00
N GLN A 340 4.14 -8.12 -30.77
CA GLN A 340 5.47 -8.70 -30.98
C GLN A 340 6.42 -7.76 -31.75
N GLY A 341 5.90 -7.04 -32.75
CA GLY A 341 6.71 -6.28 -33.70
C GLY A 341 7.21 -4.93 -33.18
N PRO A 342 7.75 -4.08 -34.08
CA PRO A 342 8.22 -2.75 -33.73
C PRO A 342 7.11 -1.90 -33.09
N ALA A 343 7.41 -1.32 -31.93
CA ALA A 343 6.45 -0.53 -31.14
C ALA A 343 7.17 0.57 -30.35
N GLY A 344 6.48 1.65 -30.02
CA GLY A 344 7.04 2.85 -29.42
C GLY A 344 6.16 3.40 -28.29
N ALA A 345 5.78 4.68 -28.41
CA ALA A 345 5.02 5.36 -27.37
C ALA A 345 3.68 4.67 -27.09
N SER A 346 3.27 4.65 -25.82
CA SER A 346 2.01 4.04 -25.39
C SER A 346 1.22 4.88 -24.39
N HIS A 347 -0.11 4.77 -24.44
CA HIS A 347 -1.07 5.46 -23.57
C HIS A 347 -2.19 4.50 -23.15
N LEU A 348 -2.39 4.33 -21.84
CA LEU A 348 -3.46 3.51 -21.26
C LEU A 348 -4.68 4.34 -20.90
N ALA A 349 -5.85 3.73 -21.03
CA ALA A 349 -7.11 4.19 -20.43
C ALA A 349 -7.90 2.98 -19.92
N VAL A 350 -8.77 3.19 -18.95
CA VAL A 350 -9.62 2.15 -18.39
C VAL A 350 -11.10 2.49 -18.62
N GLY A 351 -11.90 1.47 -18.86
CA GLY A 351 -13.33 1.57 -19.06
C GLY A 351 -14.09 2.03 -17.81
N ARG A 352 -15.34 2.46 -18.03
CA ARG A 352 -16.25 2.91 -16.97
C ARG A 352 -17.30 1.85 -16.67
N GLU A 353 -17.49 1.56 -15.39
CA GLU A 353 -18.49 0.63 -14.89
C GLU A 353 -19.91 1.01 -15.39
N ALA A 354 -20.75 0.01 -15.65
CA ALA A 354 -22.09 0.19 -16.21
C ALA A 354 -22.16 0.96 -17.57
N THR A 355 -21.11 0.91 -18.38
CA THR A 355 -21.08 1.45 -19.75
C THR A 355 -20.58 0.41 -20.75
N ALA A 356 -20.61 0.70 -22.07
CA ALA A 356 -20.06 -0.17 -23.10
C ALA A 356 -18.54 -0.44 -22.97
N SER A 357 -17.85 0.38 -22.19
CA SER A 357 -16.42 0.25 -21.90
C SER A 357 -16.13 -0.56 -20.63
N ALA A 358 -17.13 -0.93 -19.82
CA ALA A 358 -16.94 -1.62 -18.54
C ALA A 358 -16.06 -2.87 -18.67
N GLY A 359 -15.19 -3.10 -17.67
CA GLY A 359 -14.30 -4.25 -17.63
C GLY A 359 -13.16 -4.26 -18.65
N LYS A 360 -13.01 -3.21 -19.47
CA LYS A 360 -11.98 -3.12 -20.52
C LYS A 360 -10.86 -2.15 -20.18
N VAL A 361 -9.68 -2.45 -20.68
CA VAL A 361 -8.48 -1.62 -20.69
C VAL A 361 -8.11 -1.36 -22.14
N TYR A 362 -7.72 -0.13 -22.44
CA TYR A 362 -7.34 0.33 -23.76
C TYR A 362 -5.88 0.77 -23.75
N LEU A 363 -5.14 0.36 -24.77
CA LEU A 363 -3.74 0.73 -24.97
C LEU A 363 -3.58 1.27 -26.40
N LEU A 364 -3.46 2.59 -26.51
CA LEU A 364 -3.11 3.25 -27.77
C LEU A 364 -1.59 3.26 -27.90
N PHE A 365 -1.05 2.73 -28.99
CA PHE A 365 0.39 2.64 -29.15
C PHE A 365 0.85 2.85 -30.59
N GLU A 366 2.04 3.43 -30.74
CA GLU A 366 2.74 3.56 -32.01
C GLU A 366 3.45 2.24 -32.32
N GLY A 367 3.25 1.67 -33.51
CA GLY A 367 3.86 0.41 -33.91
C GLY A 367 3.32 -0.09 -35.24
N GLY A 368 4.14 -0.81 -36.01
CA GLY A 368 3.72 -1.42 -37.28
C GLY A 368 4.84 -2.19 -37.98
N PRO A 369 4.52 -3.00 -39.01
CA PRO A 369 5.48 -3.91 -39.64
C PRO A 369 6.71 -3.21 -40.27
N ALA A 370 6.55 -1.97 -40.73
CA ALA A 370 7.63 -1.19 -41.34
C ALA A 370 8.50 -0.43 -40.31
N GLY A 371 8.13 -0.45 -39.02
CA GLY A 371 8.83 0.26 -37.96
C GLY A 371 7.89 0.80 -36.89
N TRP A 372 8.44 1.14 -35.72
CA TRP A 372 7.67 1.61 -34.56
C TRP A 372 6.89 2.90 -34.85
N ASN A 373 7.33 3.69 -35.83
CA ASN A 373 6.73 4.96 -36.24
C ASN A 373 5.83 4.84 -37.48
N SER A 374 5.54 3.63 -37.97
CA SER A 374 4.84 3.42 -39.23
C SER A 374 3.30 3.46 -39.12
N ALA A 375 2.75 3.17 -37.94
CA ALA A 375 1.31 3.15 -37.68
C ALA A 375 1.04 3.36 -36.19
N THR A 376 -0.24 3.59 -35.86
CA THR A 376 -0.76 3.62 -34.50
C THR A 376 -1.94 2.66 -34.40
N HIS A 377 -2.01 1.91 -33.31
CA HIS A 377 -2.99 0.87 -33.06
C HIS A 377 -3.65 1.06 -31.70
N LEU A 378 -4.83 0.50 -31.54
CA LEU A 378 -5.50 0.35 -30.25
C LEU A 378 -5.56 -1.14 -29.90
N ALA A 379 -4.92 -1.53 -28.81
CA ALA A 379 -5.22 -2.80 -28.16
C ALA A 379 -6.34 -2.62 -27.13
N THR A 380 -7.29 -3.55 -27.11
CA THR A 380 -8.35 -3.63 -26.07
C THR A 380 -8.23 -4.96 -25.38
N PHE A 381 -8.16 -4.97 -24.05
CA PHE A 381 -8.06 -6.20 -23.26
C PHE A 381 -8.71 -6.08 -21.89
N ASN A 382 -8.83 -7.17 -21.13
CA ASN A 382 -9.27 -7.16 -19.74
C ASN A 382 -8.27 -7.88 -18.81
N LEU A 383 -8.54 -7.90 -17.50
CA LEU A 383 -7.65 -8.55 -16.54
C LEU A 383 -7.62 -10.07 -16.73
N THR A 384 -8.72 -10.71 -17.15
CA THR A 384 -8.73 -12.14 -17.52
C THR A 384 -7.67 -12.46 -18.55
N TRP A 385 -7.59 -11.67 -19.63
CA TRP A 385 -6.51 -11.80 -20.60
C TRP A 385 -5.16 -11.51 -19.94
N LEU A 386 -4.98 -10.42 -19.23
CA LEU A 386 -3.66 -10.10 -18.68
C LEU A 386 -3.10 -11.18 -17.74
N LEU A 387 -3.97 -11.82 -16.95
CA LEU A 387 -3.64 -12.86 -15.97
C LEU A 387 -3.33 -14.23 -16.60
N ALA A 388 -3.88 -14.54 -17.78
CA ALA A 388 -3.64 -15.80 -18.50
C ALA A 388 -3.86 -17.06 -17.63
N GLY A 389 -4.92 -17.08 -16.82
CA GLY A 389 -5.24 -18.19 -15.91
C GLY A 389 -4.58 -18.11 -14.53
N THR A 390 -3.72 -17.11 -14.30
CA THR A 390 -3.17 -16.82 -12.98
C THR A 390 -4.25 -16.27 -12.05
N ASN A 391 -4.29 -16.75 -10.81
CA ASN A 391 -5.24 -16.26 -9.81
C ASN A 391 -4.80 -14.88 -9.29
N PRO A 392 -5.57 -13.79 -9.50
CA PRO A 392 -5.17 -12.46 -9.03
C PRO A 392 -5.12 -12.37 -7.50
N TYR A 393 -5.90 -13.19 -6.80
CA TYR A 393 -5.93 -13.23 -5.34
C TYR A 393 -4.62 -13.69 -4.71
N ASP A 394 -3.75 -14.36 -5.45
CA ASP A 394 -2.43 -14.79 -4.97
C ASP A 394 -1.45 -13.60 -4.83
N TYR A 395 -1.74 -12.48 -5.50
CA TYR A 395 -0.88 -11.29 -5.55
C TYR A 395 -1.52 -10.06 -4.90
N LEU A 396 -2.81 -10.14 -4.58
CA LEU A 396 -3.48 -9.09 -3.82
C LEU A 396 -2.85 -9.03 -2.45
N VAL A 397 -2.02 -8.01 -2.24
CA VAL A 397 -1.80 -7.51 -0.89
C VAL A 397 -3.08 -6.78 -0.55
N TRP A 398 -3.98 -7.46 0.14
CA TRP A 398 -5.04 -6.75 0.82
C TRP A 398 -4.36 -5.68 1.67
N LEU A 399 -4.64 -4.41 1.39
CA LEU A 399 -4.42 -3.27 2.31
C LEU A 399 -5.26 -3.42 3.60
N ASN A 400 -5.58 -4.66 3.96
CA ASN A 400 -6.48 -5.12 4.99
C ASN A 400 -6.15 -6.59 5.28
N THR A 401 -5.08 -6.89 6.01
CA THR A 401 -4.98 -8.20 6.66
C THR A 401 -4.73 -8.06 8.17
N ILE A 402 -5.84 -8.03 8.91
CA ILE A 402 -5.99 -8.77 10.16
C ILE A 402 -7.06 -9.82 9.85
N PHE A 403 -6.74 -11.12 9.93
CA PHE A 403 -7.77 -12.16 9.76
C PHE A 403 -8.49 -12.52 11.07
N TRP A 404 -9.76 -12.86 10.84
CA TRP A 404 -10.98 -12.92 11.64
C TRP A 404 -11.29 -14.36 12.15
N THR A 405 -12.28 -14.58 13.04
CA THR A 405 -13.15 -15.81 13.01
C THR A 405 -14.56 -15.54 13.59
N GLY A 406 -15.60 -16.27 13.15
CA GLY A 406 -17.03 -15.96 13.40
C GLY A 406 -17.90 -17.04 14.05
N GLN A 407 -19.22 -16.97 13.85
CA GLN A 407 -20.16 -18.10 14.03
C GLN A 407 -21.27 -18.16 12.94
N ASN A 408 -21.62 -19.40 12.56
CA ASN A 408 -22.51 -19.87 11.49
C ASN A 408 -23.97 -19.34 11.55
N ASP A 409 -24.58 -18.95 10.41
CA ASP A 409 -25.39 -19.85 9.53
C ASP A 409 -26.10 -19.08 8.38
N ARG A 410 -26.11 -19.71 7.19
CA ARG A 410 -26.97 -19.52 5.97
C ARG A 410 -26.72 -18.40 4.94
N TRP A 411 -26.50 -18.88 3.71
CA TRP A 411 -26.66 -18.36 2.34
C TRP A 411 -27.29 -16.96 2.11
N GLY A 412 -26.58 -16.12 1.33
CA GLY A 412 -27.18 -15.19 0.36
C GLY A 412 -26.64 -13.74 0.37
N GLY A 413 -26.09 -13.28 -0.77
CA GLY A 413 -26.08 -11.87 -1.21
C GLY A 413 -25.00 -10.94 -0.61
N GLY A 414 -24.29 -10.20 -1.47
CA GLY A 414 -23.13 -9.37 -1.09
C GLY A 414 -23.37 -7.88 -0.80
N SER A 415 -22.22 -7.20 -0.65
CA SER A 415 -21.84 -5.77 -0.70
C SER A 415 -22.16 -4.78 0.44
N GLU A 416 -21.06 -4.15 0.90
CA GLU A 416 -20.88 -2.81 1.50
C GLU A 416 -21.36 -2.68 2.99
N VAL A 417 -20.91 -1.80 3.89
CA VAL A 417 -20.87 -0.32 3.91
C VAL A 417 -20.26 0.11 5.27
N THR A 418 -19.75 1.33 5.44
CA THR A 418 -19.97 2.03 6.73
C THR A 418 -21.45 2.03 7.07
N GLN A 419 -21.90 1.38 8.15
CA GLN A 419 -23.06 1.94 8.86
C GLN A 419 -23.13 1.55 10.34
N LYS A 420 -23.01 2.60 11.17
CA LYS A 420 -23.63 2.76 12.49
C LYS A 420 -23.19 1.74 13.55
N TYR A 421 -22.22 2.18 14.36
CA TYR A 421 -21.62 1.52 15.53
C TYR A 421 -20.56 0.45 15.20
N GLY A 422 -19.29 0.72 15.55
CA GLY A 422 -18.22 -0.29 15.62
C GLY A 422 -17.01 -0.03 14.71
N TRP A 423 -15.94 0.52 15.31
CA TRP A 423 -14.53 0.52 14.90
C TRP A 423 -14.07 1.29 13.63
N SER A 424 -12.96 2.03 13.78
CA SER A 424 -12.19 2.64 12.68
C SER A 424 -10.70 2.34 12.86
N ALA A 425 -10.06 1.74 11.86
CA ALA A 425 -8.62 1.55 11.79
C ALA A 425 -8.00 2.63 10.89
N VAL A 426 -6.88 3.21 11.32
CA VAL A 426 -6.07 4.12 10.49
C VAL A 426 -4.73 3.42 10.24
N GLU A 427 -4.44 3.13 8.98
CA GLU A 427 -3.18 2.52 8.55
C GLU A 427 -2.20 3.60 8.07
N TYR A 428 -0.95 3.54 8.55
CA TYR A 428 0.17 4.28 7.97
C TYR A 428 1.24 3.26 7.55
N SER A 429 1.35 2.99 6.25
CA SER A 429 2.45 2.21 5.68
C SER A 429 3.46 3.13 5.01
N SER A 430 4.71 3.08 5.46
CA SER A 430 5.88 3.67 4.78
C SER A 430 7.07 2.73 4.99
N PRO A 431 7.91 2.48 3.97
CA PRO A 431 9.10 1.62 4.07
C PRO A 431 10.20 2.16 5.01
N LEU A 432 10.02 3.35 5.60
CA LEU A 432 10.98 4.00 6.50
C LEU A 432 10.50 4.14 7.95
N PHE A 433 9.28 3.71 8.29
CA PHE A 433 8.73 3.89 9.64
C PHE A 433 8.02 2.63 10.17
N PRO A 434 8.02 2.40 11.50
CA PRO A 434 7.34 1.27 12.11
C PRO A 434 5.83 1.28 11.83
N LEU A 435 5.24 0.08 11.70
CA LEU A 435 3.78 -0.08 11.52
C LEU A 435 3.08 0.34 12.82
N TYR A 436 2.25 1.39 12.74
CA TYR A 436 1.36 1.80 13.82
C TYR A 436 -0.07 1.46 13.45
N ALA A 437 -0.65 0.47 14.14
CA ALA A 437 -2.09 0.21 14.10
C ALA A 437 -2.72 0.76 15.40
N LEU A 438 -3.55 1.80 15.25
CA LEU A 438 -4.42 2.32 16.31
C LEU A 438 -5.82 1.70 16.11
N MET A 439 -6.24 0.88 17.08
CA MET A 439 -7.60 0.35 17.11
C MET A 439 -8.46 1.26 18.00
N ASP A 440 -9.37 2.05 17.41
CA ASP A 440 -10.33 2.87 18.15
C ASP A 440 -11.73 2.24 18.15
N ALA A 441 -12.23 1.96 19.36
CA ALA A 441 -13.32 1.05 19.67
C ALA A 441 -14.65 1.77 19.87
N ASN A 442 -15.13 2.52 18.88
CA ASN A 442 -16.41 3.20 19.03
C ASN A 442 -17.58 2.28 18.66
N GLY A 443 -18.23 1.65 19.66
CA GLY A 443 -19.52 0.95 19.51
C GLY A 443 -19.65 -0.47 20.06
N VAL A 444 -18.76 -0.91 20.95
CA VAL A 444 -18.64 -2.31 21.41
C VAL A 444 -19.40 -2.57 22.72
N SER A 445 -20.05 -3.74 22.85
CA SER A 445 -20.67 -4.25 24.09
C SER A 445 -19.81 -5.34 24.77
N ASP A 446 -19.90 -5.44 26.10
CA ASP A 446 -19.27 -6.53 26.88
C ASP A 446 -19.77 -7.91 26.39
N GLY A 447 -18.85 -8.81 26.01
CA GLY A 447 -19.16 -10.21 25.71
C GLY A 447 -18.77 -10.74 24.31
N ASP A 448 -18.27 -9.89 23.41
CA ASP A 448 -17.84 -10.32 22.07
C ASP A 448 -16.45 -10.99 22.09
N ALA A 449 -16.28 -12.08 21.32
CA ALA A 449 -15.06 -12.87 21.21
C ALA A 449 -14.27 -12.53 19.93
N TYR A 450 -12.96 -12.23 20.05
CA TYR A 450 -12.13 -11.81 18.92
C TYR A 450 -10.87 -12.65 18.71
N HIS A 451 -10.47 -12.86 17.46
CA HIS A 451 -9.23 -13.54 17.06
C HIS A 451 -8.31 -12.54 16.35
N LEU A 452 -7.04 -12.45 16.76
CA LEU A 452 -6.01 -11.61 16.13
C LEU A 452 -4.96 -12.48 15.44
N VAL A 453 -4.79 -12.34 14.13
CA VAL A 453 -3.73 -13.03 13.37
C VAL A 453 -2.80 -12.00 12.72
N TYR A 454 -1.52 -12.06 13.07
CA TYR A 454 -0.42 -11.33 12.44
C TYR A 454 0.49 -12.33 11.73
N ASP A 455 0.54 -12.31 10.40
CA ASP A 455 1.36 -13.22 9.60
C ASP A 455 2.21 -12.41 8.61
N ARG A 456 3.52 -12.27 8.86
CA ARG A 456 4.44 -11.46 8.05
C ARG A 456 5.68 -12.26 7.62
N GLN A 457 5.59 -12.96 6.47
CA GLN A 457 6.62 -13.91 6.02
C GLN A 457 7.66 -13.38 5.03
N GLN A 458 7.62 -12.11 4.59
CA GLN A 458 8.46 -11.67 3.44
C GLN A 458 9.19 -10.32 3.57
N MET A 459 9.25 -9.67 4.74
CA MET A 459 9.91 -8.35 4.86
C MET A 459 11.07 -8.37 5.87
N LEU A 460 12.26 -7.95 5.43
CA LEU A 460 13.43 -7.70 6.27
C LEU A 460 13.30 -6.31 6.94
N GLY A 461 12.92 -6.27 8.21
CA GLY A 461 13.11 -5.11 9.11
C GLY A 461 11.85 -4.33 9.52
N GLY A 462 11.80 -3.93 10.80
CA GLY A 462 10.83 -3.00 11.41
C GLY A 462 9.94 -3.60 12.51
N ASN A 463 9.78 -2.90 13.64
CA ASN A 463 8.85 -3.28 14.70
C ASN A 463 7.41 -2.84 14.37
N SER A 464 6.43 -3.71 14.59
CA SER A 464 5.00 -3.42 14.50
C SER A 464 4.43 -3.12 15.89
N THR A 465 3.60 -2.10 16.04
CA THR A 465 2.90 -1.81 17.31
C THR A 465 1.39 -1.79 17.11
N VAL A 466 0.66 -2.56 17.92
CA VAL A 466 -0.80 -2.48 18.06
C VAL A 466 -1.12 -1.81 19.40
N ARG A 467 -1.90 -0.73 19.38
CA ARG A 467 -2.37 -0.06 20.61
C ARG A 467 -3.90 -0.06 20.71
N MET A 468 -4.40 -0.35 21.91
CA MET A 468 -5.82 -0.31 22.25
C MET A 468 -6.13 0.91 23.14
N ASN A 469 -7.29 1.54 22.93
CA ASN A 469 -7.74 2.74 23.66
C ASN A 469 -8.98 2.50 24.57
N ARG A 470 -9.28 1.26 25.01
CA ARG A 470 -10.40 0.96 25.93
C ARG A 470 -10.09 -0.11 26.99
N ASN A 471 -10.89 -0.11 28.05
CA ASN A 471 -10.95 -1.14 29.10
C ASN A 471 -11.75 -2.38 28.65
N ASN A 472 -11.41 -3.55 29.21
CA ASN A 472 -12.16 -4.81 29.08
C ASN A 472 -12.32 -5.38 27.67
N VAL A 473 -11.26 -5.37 26.86
CA VAL A 473 -11.23 -6.14 25.60
C VAL A 473 -10.95 -7.61 25.93
N THR A 474 -11.84 -8.52 25.54
CA THR A 474 -11.66 -9.97 25.67
C THR A 474 -11.20 -10.56 24.33
N MET A 475 -9.98 -11.10 24.26
CA MET A 475 -9.46 -11.77 23.04
C MET A 475 -9.49 -13.29 23.14
N HIS A 476 -10.18 -13.98 22.24
CA HIS A 476 -10.25 -15.44 22.19
C HIS A 476 -9.05 -16.14 21.55
N SER A 477 -8.27 -15.50 20.67
CA SER A 477 -6.95 -16.03 20.32
C SER A 477 -6.03 -14.98 19.74
N ILE A 478 -4.72 -15.20 19.85
CA ILE A 478 -3.70 -14.39 19.19
C ILE A 478 -2.72 -15.33 18.48
N THR A 479 -2.44 -15.09 17.20
CA THR A 479 -1.44 -15.83 16.42
C THR A 479 -0.45 -14.84 15.83
N LEU A 480 0.84 -14.97 16.17
CA LEU A 480 1.93 -14.13 15.65
C LEU A 480 2.92 -14.99 14.84
N ARG A 481 3.15 -14.64 13.57
CA ARG A 481 4.11 -15.32 12.68
C ARG A 481 5.04 -14.29 12.00
N GLY A 482 6.36 -14.49 12.09
CA GLY A 482 7.33 -13.58 11.46
C GLY A 482 8.73 -14.17 11.27
N LEU A 483 9.52 -13.58 10.36
CA LEU A 483 10.93 -13.91 10.11
C LEU A 483 11.87 -12.80 10.63
N GLY A 484 12.99 -13.17 11.28
CA GLY A 484 14.08 -12.26 11.68
C GLY A 484 13.80 -11.30 12.86
N HIS A 485 14.48 -10.13 12.89
CA HIS A 485 14.36 -9.08 13.93
C HIS A 485 13.09 -8.21 13.80
N SER A 486 11.96 -8.79 13.39
CA SER A 486 10.68 -8.07 13.31
C SER A 486 9.90 -8.29 14.60
N GLY A 487 9.77 -7.24 15.41
CA GLY A 487 9.10 -7.35 16.71
C GLY A 487 7.69 -6.78 16.75
N PHE A 488 6.76 -7.56 17.31
CA PHE A 488 5.41 -7.12 17.61
C PHE A 488 5.35 -6.54 19.04
N THR A 489 4.82 -5.32 19.20
CA THR A 489 4.58 -4.68 20.49
C THR A 489 3.09 -4.48 20.72
N PHE A 490 2.57 -5.02 21.82
CA PHE A 490 1.17 -4.86 22.23
C PHE A 490 1.05 -3.97 23.47
N GLY A 491 0.17 -2.96 23.46
CA GLY A 491 -0.02 -2.05 24.59
C GLY A 491 -1.39 -1.40 24.68
N ASN A 492 -1.79 -0.98 25.89
CA ASN A 492 -3.01 -0.20 26.15
C ASN A 492 -2.63 1.25 26.48
N ASN A 493 -3.27 2.22 25.83
CA ASN A 493 -3.03 3.66 26.04
C ASN A 493 -3.89 4.25 27.17
N ASP A 494 -4.82 3.50 27.78
CA ASP A 494 -5.69 4.03 28.82
C ASP A 494 -5.00 4.14 30.20
N SER A 495 -5.24 5.29 30.84
CA SER A 495 -4.76 5.69 32.17
C SER A 495 -5.61 5.15 33.33
N SER A 496 -6.77 4.55 33.04
CA SER A 496 -7.79 4.15 34.02
C SER A 496 -7.46 2.92 34.90
N GLY A 497 -6.33 2.24 34.66
CA GLY A 497 -5.78 1.22 35.57
C GLY A 497 -6.41 -0.18 35.49
N GLN A 498 -7.33 -0.45 34.56
CA GLN A 498 -7.93 -1.78 34.36
C GLN A 498 -7.03 -2.66 33.46
N GLY A 499 -6.94 -3.96 33.74
CA GLY A 499 -6.09 -4.94 33.03
C GLY A 499 -6.68 -5.41 31.69
N ILE A 500 -5.87 -6.12 30.88
CA ILE A 500 -6.33 -6.78 29.64
C ILE A 500 -6.77 -8.21 29.97
N VAL A 501 -7.90 -8.67 29.43
CA VAL A 501 -8.39 -10.04 29.60
C VAL A 501 -8.21 -10.79 28.28
N LEU A 502 -7.43 -11.89 28.25
CA LEU A 502 -7.38 -12.76 27.06
C LEU A 502 -8.17 -14.04 27.35
N GLY A 503 -9.21 -14.29 26.57
CA GLY A 503 -10.17 -15.38 26.70
C GLY A 503 -9.85 -16.68 25.96
N ALA A 504 -8.74 -16.83 25.20
CA ALA A 504 -8.19 -18.14 24.79
C ALA A 504 -6.83 -18.04 24.01
N ASN A 505 -6.26 -19.22 23.69
CA ASN A 505 -4.95 -19.60 23.11
C ASN A 505 -4.06 -18.52 22.42
N LEU A 506 -2.78 -18.48 22.79
CA LEU A 506 -1.72 -17.68 22.12
C LEU A 506 -0.75 -18.62 21.38
N THR A 507 -0.47 -18.33 20.11
CA THR A 507 0.56 -19.04 19.34
C THR A 507 1.56 -18.05 18.76
N VAL A 508 2.86 -18.31 18.98
CA VAL A 508 3.96 -17.47 18.46
C VAL A 508 4.92 -18.34 17.67
N GLN A 509 5.19 -17.98 16.41
CA GLN A 509 6.08 -18.72 15.51
C GLN A 509 7.08 -17.76 14.86
N GLY A 510 8.38 -17.94 15.15
CA GLY A 510 9.47 -17.07 14.64
C GLY A 510 9.43 -15.62 15.13
N GLY A 511 10.53 -14.86 14.93
CA GLY A 511 10.64 -13.43 15.26
C GLY A 511 10.90 -13.08 16.74
N THR A 512 11.05 -11.79 17.09
CA THR A 512 11.22 -11.33 18.50
C THR A 512 10.05 -10.47 18.96
N HIS A 513 9.12 -11.01 19.75
CA HIS A 513 7.89 -10.33 20.14
C HIS A 513 7.93 -9.83 21.59
N SER A 514 7.26 -8.72 21.88
CA SER A 514 7.25 -8.13 23.22
C SER A 514 5.89 -7.58 23.64
N PHE A 515 5.47 -7.86 24.87
CA PHE A 515 4.34 -7.21 25.52
C PHE A 515 4.91 -6.18 26.50
N LEU A 516 5.04 -4.94 26.04
CA LEU A 516 5.67 -3.85 26.79
C LEU A 516 4.63 -3.07 27.61
N PRO A 517 4.97 -2.61 28.82
CA PRO A 517 4.21 -1.55 29.47
C PRO A 517 4.35 -0.26 28.65
N PRO A 518 3.34 0.64 28.64
CA PRO A 518 3.46 1.93 28.01
C PRO A 518 4.64 2.74 28.60
N PRO A 519 5.15 3.78 27.91
CA PRO A 519 6.29 4.59 28.36
C PRO A 519 6.05 5.42 29.64
N VAL A 520 5.05 5.07 30.45
CA VAL A 520 4.67 5.72 31.69
C VAL A 520 4.68 4.65 32.79
N THR A 521 5.48 4.87 33.84
CA THR A 521 5.65 3.99 35.01
C THR A 521 4.30 3.53 35.60
N TYR A 522 3.92 2.28 35.36
CA TYR A 522 2.81 1.62 36.05
C TYR A 522 3.20 0.16 36.36
N SER A 523 3.52 -0.12 37.63
CA SER A 523 4.12 -1.37 38.11
C SER A 523 3.14 -2.52 38.42
N ASP A 524 1.82 -2.31 38.36
CA ASP A 524 0.86 -3.24 38.99
C ASP A 524 -0.30 -3.69 38.07
N ARG A 525 -0.08 -3.80 36.77
CA ARG A 525 -1.16 -4.21 35.83
C ARG A 525 -1.13 -5.72 35.56
N LYS A 526 -2.23 -6.41 35.86
CA LYS A 526 -2.43 -7.85 35.65
C LYS A 526 -3.04 -8.14 34.27
N ILE A 527 -2.54 -9.17 33.59
CA ILE A 527 -3.25 -9.81 32.49
C ILE A 527 -3.97 -11.03 33.09
N THR A 528 -5.30 -11.11 32.92
CA THR A 528 -6.09 -12.23 33.43
C THR A 528 -6.54 -13.11 32.26
N LEU A 529 -6.29 -14.41 32.38
CA LEU A 529 -6.68 -15.40 31.37
C LEU A 529 -7.92 -16.18 31.84
N ALA A 530 -8.86 -16.45 30.93
CA ALA A 530 -10.05 -17.25 31.21
C ALA A 530 -9.97 -18.63 30.51
N GLY A 531 -10.37 -19.70 31.22
CA GLY A 531 -10.42 -21.08 30.69
C GLY A 531 -9.06 -21.79 30.51
N ASP A 532 -9.12 -23.05 30.05
CA ASP A 532 -7.98 -23.98 29.82
C ASP A 532 -7.12 -23.58 28.60
N SER A 533 -6.58 -22.36 28.62
CA SER A 533 -5.80 -21.80 27.50
C SER A 533 -4.41 -22.46 27.37
N HIS A 534 -3.97 -22.70 26.13
CA HIS A 534 -2.65 -23.27 25.79
C HIS A 534 -1.81 -22.25 25.02
N TRP A 535 -0.56 -22.06 25.46
CA TRP A 535 0.41 -21.22 24.76
C TRP A 535 1.47 -22.10 24.11
N ASP A 536 1.69 -21.94 22.81
CA ASP A 536 2.72 -22.66 22.05
C ASP A 536 3.65 -21.65 21.36
N ILE A 537 4.94 -21.77 21.65
CA ILE A 537 6.00 -20.92 21.11
C ILE A 537 6.96 -21.86 20.37
N ASP A 538 7.05 -21.72 19.05
CA ASP A 538 7.83 -22.59 18.15
C ASP A 538 8.81 -21.80 17.24
N GLN A 539 9.87 -22.49 16.78
CA GLN A 539 10.85 -22.12 15.74
C GLN A 539 11.56 -20.76 15.94
N ASP A 540 12.62 -20.77 16.75
CA ASP A 540 13.61 -19.69 16.91
C ASP A 540 13.09 -18.33 17.41
N GLY A 541 11.78 -18.23 17.68
CA GLY A 541 11.13 -17.02 18.16
C GLY A 541 11.43 -16.69 19.63
N SER A 542 11.69 -15.42 19.93
CA SER A 542 11.84 -14.92 21.31
C SER A 542 10.62 -14.13 21.75
N LEU A 543 10.17 -14.30 22.99
CA LEU A 543 9.00 -13.65 23.56
C LEU A 543 9.29 -13.03 24.93
N PHE A 544 9.00 -11.74 25.06
CA PHE A 544 9.20 -10.96 26.28
C PHE A 544 7.86 -10.49 26.86
N PHE A 545 7.47 -11.02 28.02
CA PHE A 545 6.33 -10.57 28.81
C PHE A 545 6.77 -9.72 29.99
N LEU A 546 6.34 -8.47 30.03
CA LEU A 546 6.70 -7.54 31.10
C LEU A 546 5.55 -7.24 32.09
N HIS A 547 4.64 -8.21 32.33
CA HIS A 547 3.45 -8.06 33.19
C HIS A 547 3.20 -9.29 34.10
N SER A 548 2.47 -9.09 35.21
CA SER A 548 1.98 -10.20 36.05
C SER A 548 0.85 -10.95 35.34
N LEU A 549 0.89 -12.28 35.31
CA LEU A 549 -0.06 -13.15 34.62
C LEU A 549 -0.76 -14.07 35.63
N ALA A 550 -2.08 -14.14 35.59
CA ALA A 550 -2.84 -15.02 36.48
C ALA A 550 -4.08 -15.62 35.80
N GLY A 551 -4.34 -16.92 36.02
CA GLY A 551 -5.53 -17.60 35.51
C GLY A 551 -5.35 -19.11 35.29
N PRO A 552 -6.41 -19.85 34.94
CA PRO A 552 -6.39 -21.31 34.81
C PRO A 552 -5.78 -21.80 33.48
N TYR A 553 -4.58 -21.34 33.11
CA TYR A 553 -3.94 -21.68 31.82
C TYR A 553 -2.70 -22.60 31.98
N SER A 554 -2.32 -23.26 30.89
CA SER A 554 -1.08 -24.04 30.78
C SER A 554 -0.14 -23.46 29.73
N LEU A 555 1.13 -23.32 30.09
CA LEU A 555 2.18 -22.79 29.22
C LEU A 555 3.01 -23.92 28.60
N TYR A 556 3.20 -23.91 27.28
CA TYR A 556 4.10 -24.81 26.56
C TYR A 556 5.13 -24.04 25.73
N LYS A 557 6.41 -24.41 25.83
CA LYS A 557 7.50 -23.79 25.07
C LYS A 557 8.35 -24.87 24.41
N SER A 558 8.58 -24.73 23.11
CA SER A 558 9.45 -25.61 22.33
C SER A 558 10.38 -24.80 21.40
N GLY A 559 11.39 -25.43 20.79
CA GLY A 559 12.38 -24.81 19.90
C GLY A 559 13.43 -23.91 20.59
N ALA A 560 14.43 -23.44 19.83
CA ALA A 560 15.66 -22.83 20.38
C ALA A 560 15.52 -21.40 20.95
N GLY A 561 14.40 -20.71 20.71
CA GLY A 561 14.19 -19.30 21.12
C GLY A 561 14.02 -19.06 22.63
N MET A 562 13.99 -17.78 23.04
CA MET A 562 13.92 -17.35 24.46
C MET A 562 12.50 -16.97 24.90
N LEU A 563 12.06 -17.45 26.06
CA LEU A 563 10.89 -16.93 26.77
C LEU A 563 11.31 -16.21 28.05
N ARG A 564 10.98 -14.92 28.15
CA ARG A 564 11.23 -14.10 29.34
C ARG A 564 9.94 -13.54 29.90
N MET A 565 9.71 -13.76 31.20
CA MET A 565 8.51 -13.28 31.90
C MET A 565 8.92 -12.46 33.13
N THR A 566 8.29 -11.31 33.35
CA THR A 566 8.53 -10.45 34.52
C THR A 566 7.22 -10.05 35.17
N GLY A 567 7.14 -10.09 36.50
CA GLY A 567 5.91 -9.98 37.28
C GLY A 567 5.56 -11.31 37.96
N VAL A 568 4.61 -11.29 38.91
CA VAL A 568 4.15 -12.51 39.60
C VAL A 568 3.30 -13.36 38.65
N GLN A 569 3.56 -14.67 38.61
CA GLN A 569 2.88 -15.63 37.74
C GLN A 569 2.08 -16.62 38.60
N GLN A 570 0.78 -16.80 38.31
CA GLN A 570 -0.10 -17.75 39.01
C GLN A 570 -0.97 -18.52 38.02
N HIS A 571 -0.66 -19.78 37.73
CA HIS A 571 -1.36 -20.54 36.68
C HIS A 571 -1.33 -22.06 36.85
N THR A 572 -1.97 -22.80 35.95
CA THR A 572 -2.19 -24.24 36.13
C THR A 572 -0.91 -25.05 35.91
N ALA A 573 -0.26 -24.94 34.75
CA ALA A 573 0.92 -25.76 34.45
C ALA A 573 1.93 -25.06 33.55
N THR A 574 3.18 -25.50 33.60
CA THR A 574 4.25 -25.05 32.69
C THR A 574 5.06 -26.23 32.19
N THR A 575 5.23 -26.32 30.87
CA THR A 575 6.09 -27.29 30.20
C THR A 575 7.05 -26.58 29.26
N ILE A 576 8.37 -26.74 29.47
CA ILE A 576 9.42 -26.22 28.59
C ILE A 576 10.18 -27.41 28.03
N SER A 577 10.01 -27.74 26.75
CA SER A 577 10.71 -28.89 26.14
C SER A 577 12.09 -28.54 25.59
N ASP A 578 12.29 -27.31 25.10
CA ASP A 578 13.52 -26.80 24.48
C ASP A 578 13.62 -25.25 24.55
N GLY A 579 14.83 -24.70 24.44
CA GLY A 579 15.13 -23.26 24.42
C GLY A 579 15.49 -22.66 25.78
N THR A 580 15.47 -21.33 25.88
CA THR A 580 15.85 -20.61 27.12
C THR A 580 14.64 -20.03 27.84
N PHE A 581 14.48 -20.32 29.13
CA PHE A 581 13.49 -19.69 30.00
C PHE A 581 14.19 -18.85 31.08
N GLY A 582 13.92 -17.55 31.08
CA GLY A 582 14.54 -16.61 32.01
C GLY A 582 13.53 -15.67 32.65
N PRO A 583 13.12 -15.84 33.91
CA PRO A 583 12.31 -14.84 34.59
C PRO A 583 13.11 -13.57 34.85
N GLY A 584 12.59 -12.41 34.46
CA GLY A 584 13.23 -11.13 34.75
C GLY A 584 12.93 -10.57 36.15
N SER A 585 11.79 -10.84 36.80
CA SER A 585 11.47 -10.51 38.22
C SER A 585 10.10 -11.09 38.64
N GLY A 586 9.82 -11.35 39.92
CA GLY A 586 8.52 -11.87 40.44
C GLY A 586 8.52 -13.38 40.79
N ASN A 587 7.55 -13.92 41.55
CA ASN A 587 7.50 -15.37 41.88
C ASN A 587 6.60 -16.15 40.91
N LEU A 588 6.83 -17.46 40.77
CA LEU A 588 6.00 -18.40 40.01
C LEU A 588 5.22 -19.32 40.97
N SER A 589 3.90 -19.34 40.88
CA SER A 589 3.03 -20.29 41.58
C SER A 589 2.23 -21.10 40.57
N LEU A 590 2.25 -22.42 40.69
CA LEU A 590 1.57 -23.35 39.80
C LEU A 590 0.58 -24.21 40.57
N ASP A 591 -0.69 -24.15 40.18
CA ASP A 591 -1.79 -24.96 40.75
C ASP A 591 -1.91 -26.36 40.11
N GLY A 592 -0.86 -26.76 39.38
CA GLY A 592 -0.72 -28.02 38.68
C GLY A 592 0.76 -28.38 38.57
N SER A 593 1.28 -28.65 37.37
CA SER A 593 2.60 -29.29 37.18
C SER A 593 3.64 -28.39 36.51
N LEU A 594 4.92 -28.66 36.80
CA LEU A 594 6.08 -28.09 36.13
C LEU A 594 6.87 -29.21 35.44
N SER A 595 7.10 -29.10 34.13
CA SER A 595 7.92 -30.06 33.36
C SER A 595 8.98 -29.33 32.53
N ILE A 596 10.24 -29.67 32.73
CA ILE A 596 11.38 -29.10 32.00
C ILE A 596 12.11 -30.24 31.30
N GLY A 597 12.16 -30.18 29.97
CA GLY A 597 12.81 -31.14 29.09
C GLY A 597 14.34 -31.00 29.07
N PRO A 598 15.04 -32.01 28.50
CA PRO A 598 16.50 -32.11 28.57
C PRO A 598 17.26 -31.05 27.76
N LEU A 599 16.60 -30.37 26.83
CA LEU A 599 17.21 -29.33 25.98
C LEU A 599 16.94 -27.91 26.51
N ALA A 600 16.16 -27.77 27.58
CA ALA A 600 15.81 -26.47 28.14
C ALA A 600 16.92 -25.90 29.03
N LYS A 601 17.12 -24.58 28.95
CA LYS A 601 18.04 -23.80 29.80
C LYS A 601 17.29 -22.81 30.68
N LEU A 602 17.55 -22.84 31.99
CA LEU A 602 16.86 -22.03 32.99
C LEU A 602 17.79 -21.01 33.65
N PHE A 603 17.41 -19.72 33.63
CA PHE A 603 18.18 -18.64 34.26
C PHE A 603 17.33 -17.83 35.25
N PHE A 604 17.63 -17.94 36.53
CA PHE A 604 16.87 -17.23 37.57
C PHE A 604 17.63 -16.03 38.15
N LEU A 605 16.88 -15.00 38.56
CA LEU A 605 17.43 -13.97 39.44
C LEU A 605 17.51 -14.48 40.89
N PRO A 606 18.49 -13.98 41.68
CA PRO A 606 18.58 -14.30 43.11
C PRO A 606 17.27 -13.98 43.86
N GLY A 607 16.77 -14.93 44.66
CA GLY A 607 15.57 -14.77 45.48
C GLY A 607 14.23 -15.10 44.82
N PHE A 608 14.24 -15.55 43.56
CA PHE A 608 13.07 -16.06 42.85
C PHE A 608 12.52 -17.34 43.51
N LYS A 609 11.20 -17.44 43.69
CA LYS A 609 10.54 -18.63 44.25
C LYS A 609 9.62 -19.29 43.23
N ILE A 610 9.66 -20.62 43.18
CA ILE A 610 8.70 -21.47 42.46
C ILE A 610 7.92 -22.29 43.49
N GLN A 611 6.60 -22.20 43.43
CA GLN A 611 5.67 -23.02 44.21
C GLN A 611 4.83 -23.86 43.26
N VAL A 612 4.74 -25.17 43.48
CA VAL A 612 4.00 -26.10 42.61
C VAL A 612 3.16 -27.03 43.48
N THR A 613 1.87 -27.18 43.19
CA THR A 613 0.94 -27.96 44.04
C THR A 613 0.85 -29.44 43.66
N SER A 614 1.29 -29.85 42.46
CA SER A 614 1.25 -31.26 42.02
C SER A 614 2.64 -31.85 41.69
N ASN A 615 3.00 -32.04 40.42
CA ASN A 615 4.22 -32.74 40.00
C ASN A 615 5.29 -31.78 39.47
N VAL A 616 6.55 -32.04 39.79
CA VAL A 616 7.73 -31.36 39.24
C VAL A 616 8.62 -32.38 38.54
N SER A 617 8.89 -32.19 37.25
CA SER A 617 9.82 -32.98 36.45
C SER A 617 10.84 -32.07 35.80
N ILE A 618 12.12 -32.32 36.02
CA ILE A 618 13.21 -31.45 35.60
C ILE A 618 14.32 -32.30 35.00
N GLN A 619 14.66 -32.06 33.73
CA GLN A 619 15.70 -32.79 33.00
C GLN A 619 16.74 -31.89 32.29
N GLY A 620 16.57 -30.55 32.30
CA GLY A 620 17.44 -29.56 31.63
C GLY A 620 18.52 -28.88 32.51
N GLU A 621 19.23 -27.88 31.97
CA GLU A 621 20.36 -27.17 32.63
C GLU A 621 19.91 -25.95 33.48
N PHE A 622 20.64 -25.66 34.59
CA PHE A 622 20.33 -24.58 35.56
C PHE A 622 21.48 -23.58 35.80
N GLY A 623 21.14 -22.28 35.89
CA GLY A 623 22.07 -21.22 36.34
C GLY A 623 21.38 -20.03 37.04
N ILE A 624 22.14 -19.27 37.86
CA ILE A 624 21.70 -17.99 38.47
C ILE A 624 22.40 -16.83 37.76
N GLN A 625 21.63 -15.83 37.31
CA GLN A 625 22.16 -14.68 36.57
C GLN A 625 22.26 -13.43 37.47
N ARG A 626 23.43 -12.77 37.48
CA ARG A 626 23.60 -11.47 38.16
C ARG A 626 23.26 -10.36 37.18
N LEU A 627 22.40 -9.42 37.59
CA LEU A 627 21.97 -8.29 36.76
C LEU A 627 23.20 -7.48 36.29
N VAL A 628 23.53 -7.58 35.02
CA VAL A 628 24.25 -6.54 34.29
C VAL A 628 23.34 -6.14 33.14
N ASN A 629 23.13 -4.85 32.93
CA ASN A 629 22.20 -4.29 31.95
C ASN A 629 22.35 -4.96 30.57
N LEU A 630 21.30 -5.64 30.09
CA LEU A 630 21.26 -6.19 28.74
C LEU A 630 20.03 -5.61 28.02
N LEU A 631 20.32 -4.70 27.10
CA LEU A 631 19.44 -4.27 26.02
C LEU A 631 19.17 -5.45 25.05
N PRO A 632 18.15 -5.36 24.18
CA PRO A 632 17.67 -6.46 23.31
C PRO A 632 18.72 -7.20 22.46
N ASP A 633 19.91 -6.64 22.27
CA ASP A 633 20.91 -7.11 21.29
C ASP A 633 22.16 -7.76 21.89
N THR A 634 22.12 -8.28 23.13
CA THR A 634 23.35 -8.84 23.75
C THR A 634 23.45 -10.37 23.62
N PRO A 635 24.56 -10.94 23.11
CA PRO A 635 24.68 -12.39 22.89
C PRO A 635 24.73 -13.21 24.19
N PRO A 636 24.31 -14.48 24.17
CA PRO A 636 24.37 -15.35 25.35
C PRO A 636 25.82 -15.73 25.68
N GLY A 637 26.41 -15.08 26.68
CA GLY A 637 27.64 -15.52 27.33
C GLY A 637 27.40 -16.67 28.33
N ILE A 638 28.40 -17.53 28.53
CA ILE A 638 28.35 -18.69 29.42
C ILE A 638 28.38 -18.22 30.89
N TYR A 639 27.42 -18.67 31.71
CA TYR A 639 27.32 -18.33 33.14
C TYR A 639 27.40 -19.60 34.02
N PRO A 640 27.98 -19.52 35.23
CA PRO A 640 28.28 -20.70 36.04
C PRO A 640 27.03 -21.40 36.60
N LEU A 641 27.12 -22.73 36.62
CA LEU A 641 26.11 -23.68 37.10
C LEU A 641 26.00 -23.61 38.63
N ILE A 642 24.78 -23.59 39.19
CA ILE A 642 24.53 -23.80 40.62
C ILE A 642 23.50 -24.92 40.77
N GLU A 643 23.86 -25.97 41.50
CA GLU A 643 22.95 -27.08 41.82
C GLU A 643 21.84 -26.61 42.77
N GLY A 644 20.58 -26.83 42.38
CA GLY A 644 19.39 -26.63 43.23
C GLY A 644 18.88 -27.96 43.78
N THR A 645 18.20 -27.92 44.94
CA THR A 645 17.52 -29.09 45.51
C THR A 645 16.00 -28.89 45.54
N VAL A 646 15.26 -29.95 45.22
CA VAL A 646 13.79 -29.99 45.35
C VAL A 646 13.45 -30.49 46.75
N SER A 647 12.72 -29.68 47.52
CA SER A 647 12.28 -30.05 48.87
C SER A 647 11.07 -30.99 48.84
N LYS A 648 10.77 -31.60 50.00
CA LYS A 648 9.70 -32.60 50.18
C LYS A 648 8.29 -32.05 49.91
N ASP A 649 8.13 -30.73 49.88
CA ASP A 649 6.89 -30.00 49.61
C ASP A 649 6.84 -29.41 48.18
N ASN A 650 7.64 -29.96 47.24
CA ASN A 650 7.76 -29.50 45.85
C ASN A 650 8.23 -28.04 45.67
N VAL A 651 8.84 -27.44 46.71
CA VAL A 651 9.51 -26.14 46.59
C VAL A 651 10.94 -26.35 46.08
N VAL A 652 11.29 -25.69 44.98
CA VAL A 652 12.66 -25.68 44.42
C VAL A 652 13.46 -24.57 45.11
N ASN A 653 14.48 -24.95 45.89
CA ASN A 653 15.35 -23.99 46.57
C ASN A 653 16.70 -23.90 45.85
N LEU A 654 17.04 -22.71 45.36
CA LEU A 654 18.35 -22.40 44.79
C LEU A 654 19.25 -21.88 45.91
N GLY A 655 20.41 -22.51 46.12
CA GLY A 655 21.36 -22.11 47.17
C GLY A 655 21.95 -20.70 46.97
N PRO A 656 22.54 -20.10 48.01
CA PRO A 656 23.18 -18.79 47.89
C PRO A 656 24.35 -18.84 46.89
N ALA A 657 24.46 -17.83 46.04
CA ALA A 657 25.52 -17.73 45.03
C ALA A 657 26.90 -17.69 45.70
N ALA A 658 27.77 -18.64 45.38
CA ALA A 658 29.17 -18.57 45.78
C ALA A 658 29.82 -17.34 45.11
N ALA A 659 30.47 -16.50 45.90
CA ALA A 659 31.18 -15.33 45.39
C ALA A 659 32.40 -15.77 44.57
N VAL A 660 32.34 -15.64 43.25
CA VAL A 660 33.50 -15.78 42.37
C VAL A 660 34.16 -14.41 42.23
N PRO A 661 35.48 -14.26 42.49
CA PRO A 661 36.18 -13.01 42.24
C PRO A 661 36.22 -12.74 40.73
N LEU A 662 35.82 -11.53 40.31
CA LEU A 662 36.02 -11.09 38.93
C LEU A 662 37.52 -10.95 38.66
N ALA A 663 38.04 -11.65 37.65
CA ALA A 663 39.32 -11.28 37.07
C ALA A 663 39.17 -9.90 36.38
N PRO A 664 40.15 -8.99 36.49
CA PRO A 664 40.02 -7.66 35.91
C PRO A 664 40.15 -7.74 34.38
N GLY A 665 39.14 -7.19 33.69
CA GLY A 665 39.07 -7.07 32.23
C GLY A 665 37.77 -6.40 31.82
#